data_AF-A0A4U6PFU7-F1
#
_entry.id   AF-A0A4U6PFU7-F1
#
_cell.length_a   1.000
_cell.length_b   1.000
_cell.length_c   1.000
_cell.angle_alpha   90.00
_cell.angle_beta   90.00
_cell.angle_gamma   90.00
#
_symmetry.space_group_name_H-M   'P 1'
#
loop_
_entity.id
_entity.type
_entity.pdbx_description
1 polymer ?
#
loop_
_entity_poly.entity_id
_entity_poly.type
_entity_poly.pdbx_seq_one_letter_code
_entity_poly.pdbx_strand_id
1 'polypeptide(L)'
;MSTAVAILALASGLVACGADSAAPGGPTANWSSFGGDDKEQHYSALDQISADNVGKLGLAWSYDIDTYDSYTQPLAIDGVLYFAVGLSVVHALDAKTGKLLWQYDPDVASQPEAKWRMRAGWGTRGIAYKDGLIYTATREGRLIAVDAKTGKPRWSVQTLDEAENGYITGPPWVAGDKIVVGFGGADYSPTRGYVTAYDAKTGKKAWRWFVVPGDPAKGFENKAMEAAAKTWTGEWWKFGGGGTVWHAMAYDAKYDRIYLGTGNGWPWNQKIRSPGGGDNLYLASIVAIDVKTGEYAWHYQVNPENSHDFNDAMDIELADIEIGGKMRSVLMHAPKNGFFYALDRETGKFISAGEFAKQNWAKRIDPVTGRPEINPEAQYPNGKPFMMYPFPNGAHGVQAMAFSPKTNLSYIPVMEGGRVFVDPANVKDWTYKPGMMVNTGLGAPPANLVPPAAVSKLVAFDVANNKVAWSVPQPGVFNGGIMATGGGLLFQGTNDGNFNAYSATDGRKLWSFPAQNGILSAPISYTVGGKQYVSVITGFRSSFPNVPNWDYRQQQRRVLTFAIGGTKALPKFEPVDEPIQDDPAFTVDVAKAKVGAGIYNSSCVICHGAGMMAGGAAPDLRKSAVPLDAETFKSVVHDGALMARGMGAFEQLSDADLEGLRHYIRQRARETAPKAN
;
A
#
# COMPACT_ATOMS: atom_id res chain seq x y z
N MET A 1 -17.94 -83.26 -50.08
CA MET A 1 -17.88 -83.43 -48.60
C MET A 1 -17.39 -82.11 -48.03
N SER A 2 -18.04 -81.37 -47.16
CA SER A 2 -19.43 -81.34 -46.69
C SER A 2 -19.68 -79.89 -46.25
N THR A 3 -20.90 -79.46 -46.48
CA THR A 3 -21.60 -78.31 -45.92
C THR A 3 -21.55 -78.28 -44.38
N ALA A 4 -21.50 -77.08 -43.77
CA ALA A 4 -22.26 -76.77 -42.55
C ALA A 4 -22.34 -75.26 -42.26
N VAL A 5 -23.58 -74.81 -42.08
CA VAL A 5 -24.08 -73.51 -41.60
C VAL A 5 -24.59 -73.70 -40.17
N ALA A 6 -24.43 -72.72 -39.26
CA ALA A 6 -25.36 -72.34 -38.15
C ALA A 6 -24.63 -71.40 -37.16
N ILE A 7 -25.01 -70.12 -36.95
CA ILE A 7 -26.14 -69.49 -36.22
C ILE A 7 -25.77 -69.01 -34.78
N LEU A 8 -25.93 -67.68 -34.62
CA LEU A 8 -26.13 -66.77 -33.46
C LEU A 8 -26.06 -67.25 -32.00
N ALA A 9 -25.42 -66.41 -31.16
CA ALA A 9 -26.08 -65.74 -30.02
C ALA A 9 -25.30 -64.48 -29.55
N LEU A 10 -26.03 -63.39 -29.29
CA LEU A 10 -25.56 -62.11 -28.74
C LEU A 10 -25.14 -62.23 -27.27
N ALA A 11 -24.11 -61.48 -26.87
CA ALA A 11 -24.04 -60.89 -25.53
C ALA A 11 -23.22 -59.58 -25.54
N SER A 12 -23.86 -58.55 -25.00
CA SER A 12 -23.48 -57.15 -24.88
C SER A 12 -22.20 -56.92 -24.08
N GLY A 13 -21.37 -55.96 -24.50
CA GLY A 13 -20.22 -55.50 -23.72
C GLY A 13 -19.36 -54.48 -24.45
N LEU A 14 -19.89 -53.26 -24.65
CA LEU A 14 -19.07 -52.11 -25.02
C LEU A 14 -18.13 -51.77 -23.84
N VAL A 15 -16.85 -52.10 -23.99
CA VAL A 15 -15.77 -51.43 -23.24
C VAL A 15 -15.16 -50.42 -24.20
N ALA A 16 -15.72 -49.22 -24.22
CA ALA A 16 -15.02 -48.06 -24.73
C ALA A 16 -13.93 -47.71 -23.70
N CYS A 17 -12.67 -47.89 -24.08
CA CYS A 17 -11.56 -47.27 -23.38
C CYS A 17 -11.73 -45.75 -23.51
N GLY A 18 -12.30 -45.13 -22.47
CA GLY A 18 -12.25 -43.70 -22.29
C GLY A 18 -10.80 -43.29 -22.06
N ALA A 19 -10.13 -42.84 -23.12
CA ALA A 19 -9.07 -41.89 -22.94
C ALA A 19 -9.72 -40.64 -22.34
N ASP A 20 -9.36 -40.32 -21.09
CA ASP A 20 -9.61 -39.01 -20.50
C ASP A 20 -8.95 -37.97 -21.42
N SER A 21 -9.72 -37.46 -22.37
CA SER A 21 -9.37 -36.26 -23.10
C SER A 21 -9.37 -35.14 -22.07
N ALA A 22 -8.18 -34.77 -21.59
CA ALA A 22 -7.97 -33.45 -21.03
C ALA A 22 -8.56 -32.45 -22.03
N ALA A 23 -9.69 -31.85 -21.65
CA ALA A 23 -10.32 -30.83 -22.46
C ALA A 23 -9.24 -29.77 -22.78
N PRO A 24 -9.12 -29.31 -24.05
CA PRO A 24 -8.23 -28.20 -24.36
C PRO A 24 -8.69 -27.01 -23.51
N GLY A 25 -7.89 -26.63 -22.53
CA GLY A 25 -8.19 -25.49 -21.67
C GLY A 25 -8.35 -24.27 -22.56
N GLY A 26 -9.52 -23.62 -22.49
CA GLY A 26 -9.73 -22.32 -23.13
C GLY A 26 -8.65 -21.31 -22.68
N PRO A 27 -8.48 -20.20 -23.40
CA PRO A 27 -7.41 -19.23 -23.12
C PRO A 27 -7.40 -18.82 -21.65
N THR A 28 -6.24 -18.98 -21.02
CA THR A 28 -5.96 -18.54 -19.65
C THR A 28 -5.65 -17.05 -19.68
N ALA A 29 -6.51 -16.25 -19.07
CA ALA A 29 -6.32 -14.82 -18.90
C ALA A 29 -5.61 -14.60 -17.57
N ASN A 30 -4.41 -14.05 -17.64
CA ASN A 30 -3.54 -13.79 -16.50
C ASN A 30 -3.81 -12.40 -15.91
N TRP A 31 -3.40 -12.24 -14.65
CA TRP A 31 -3.18 -10.97 -13.98
C TRP A 31 -1.69 -10.93 -13.59
N SER A 32 -0.85 -10.36 -14.46
CA SER A 32 0.60 -10.56 -14.42
C SER A 32 1.41 -9.41 -13.81
N SER A 33 0.78 -8.25 -13.62
CA SER A 33 1.37 -7.06 -12.97
C SER A 33 0.48 -6.59 -11.82
N PHE A 34 0.90 -5.55 -11.11
CA PHE A 34 0.16 -4.98 -9.98
C PHE A 34 -1.27 -4.58 -10.38
N GLY A 35 -1.40 -3.82 -11.46
CA GLY A 35 -2.65 -3.37 -12.08
C GLY A 35 -3.19 -4.28 -13.18
N GLY A 36 -2.66 -5.49 -13.32
CA GLY A 36 -3.17 -6.55 -14.19
C GLY A 36 -2.43 -6.71 -15.52
N ASP A 37 -2.15 -5.59 -16.18
CA ASP A 37 -1.32 -5.50 -17.38
C ASP A 37 -0.32 -4.32 -17.32
N ASP A 38 0.45 -4.11 -18.39
CA ASP A 38 1.45 -3.05 -18.49
C ASP A 38 0.87 -1.62 -18.41
N LYS A 39 -0.46 -1.46 -18.53
CA LYS A 39 -1.12 -0.15 -18.39
C LYS A 39 -1.51 0.16 -16.95
N GLU A 40 -1.42 -0.84 -16.07
CA GLU A 40 -1.66 -0.74 -14.62
C GLU A 40 -3.08 -0.25 -14.25
N GLN A 41 -4.07 -0.45 -15.13
CA GLN A 41 -5.43 0.12 -15.00
C GLN A 41 -6.33 -0.55 -13.95
N HIS A 42 -5.84 -1.61 -13.29
CA HIS A 42 -6.65 -2.48 -12.43
C HIS A 42 -7.95 -2.94 -13.13
N TYR A 43 -7.86 -3.23 -14.43
CA TYR A 43 -8.98 -3.58 -15.29
C TYR A 43 -8.81 -4.99 -15.86
N SER A 44 -9.83 -5.83 -15.68
CA SER A 44 -9.93 -7.11 -16.36
C SER A 44 -10.89 -7.00 -17.54
N ALA A 45 -10.44 -7.33 -18.76
CA ALA A 45 -11.33 -7.39 -19.92
C ALA A 45 -12.38 -8.53 -19.84
N LEU A 46 -12.26 -9.43 -18.86
CA LEU A 46 -13.17 -10.55 -18.66
C LEU A 46 -14.58 -10.08 -18.27
N ASP A 47 -15.59 -10.78 -18.80
CA ASP A 47 -16.99 -10.43 -18.69
C ASP A 47 -17.93 -11.63 -18.42
N GLN A 48 -17.39 -12.84 -18.16
CA GLN A 48 -18.20 -13.99 -17.78
C GLN A 48 -18.97 -13.73 -16.47
N ILE A 49 -18.38 -12.94 -15.57
CA ILE A 49 -19.03 -12.35 -14.40
C ILE A 49 -19.43 -10.92 -14.81
N SER A 50 -20.73 -10.64 -14.82
CA SER A 50 -21.30 -9.37 -15.28
C SER A 50 -22.42 -8.89 -14.36
N ALA A 51 -22.90 -7.67 -14.57
CA ALA A 51 -24.05 -7.12 -13.86
C ALA A 51 -25.29 -8.03 -13.88
N ASP A 52 -25.47 -8.83 -14.94
CA ASP A 52 -26.63 -9.71 -15.12
C ASP A 52 -26.57 -10.99 -14.27
N ASN A 53 -25.37 -11.43 -13.89
CA ASN A 53 -25.18 -12.72 -13.22
C ASN A 53 -24.37 -12.65 -11.92
N VAL A 54 -23.85 -11.49 -11.52
CA VAL A 54 -23.05 -11.31 -10.29
C VAL A 54 -23.81 -11.75 -9.03
N GLY A 55 -25.15 -11.72 -9.05
CA GLY A 55 -25.98 -12.28 -7.96
C GLY A 55 -25.80 -13.79 -7.74
N LYS A 56 -25.21 -14.52 -8.70
CA LYS A 56 -24.86 -15.95 -8.62
C LYS A 56 -23.40 -16.19 -8.24
N LEU A 57 -22.64 -15.12 -7.96
CA LEU A 57 -21.27 -15.21 -7.50
C LEU A 57 -21.24 -15.74 -6.08
N GLY A 58 -20.36 -16.71 -5.83
CA GLY A 58 -20.17 -17.29 -4.50
C GLY A 58 -18.75 -17.79 -4.30
N LEU A 59 -18.41 -18.10 -3.05
CA LEU A 59 -17.07 -18.55 -2.68
C LEU A 59 -16.78 -19.91 -3.34
N ALA A 60 -15.71 -19.95 -4.12
CA ALA A 60 -15.20 -21.17 -4.75
C ALA A 60 -14.24 -21.92 -3.84
N TRP A 61 -13.33 -21.19 -3.19
CA TRP A 61 -12.39 -21.71 -2.20
C TRP A 61 -11.81 -20.56 -1.35
N SER A 62 -11.22 -20.91 -0.21
CA SER A 62 -10.48 -19.98 0.66
C SER A 62 -9.20 -20.63 1.18
N TYR A 63 -8.21 -19.81 1.54
CA TYR A 63 -6.95 -20.24 2.16
C TYR A 63 -6.63 -19.32 3.35
N ASP A 64 -6.45 -19.89 4.54
CA ASP A 64 -6.06 -19.14 5.74
C ASP A 64 -4.57 -18.80 5.72
N ILE A 65 -4.22 -17.57 6.09
CA ILE A 65 -2.85 -17.06 6.07
C ILE A 65 -2.39 -16.80 7.50
N ASP A 66 -1.40 -17.54 7.99
CA ASP A 66 -0.75 -17.23 9.27
C ASP A 66 0.26 -16.10 9.09
N THR A 67 -0.17 -14.87 9.36
CA THR A 67 0.66 -13.68 9.25
C THR A 67 0.16 -12.55 10.16
N TYR A 68 1.03 -11.59 10.46
CA TYR A 68 0.65 -10.36 11.16
C TYR A 68 0.08 -9.28 10.21
N ASP A 69 0.43 -9.35 8.93
CA ASP A 69 0.02 -8.40 7.88
C ASP A 69 -0.21 -9.13 6.56
N SER A 70 -1.32 -8.85 5.89
CA SER A 70 -1.72 -9.45 4.61
C SER A 70 -2.19 -8.40 3.60
N TYR A 71 -1.83 -7.13 3.78
CA TYR A 71 -2.18 -6.10 2.80
C TYR A 71 -1.24 -6.16 1.60
N THR A 72 -1.57 -7.05 0.66
CA THR A 72 -0.82 -7.29 -0.58
C THR A 72 -1.74 -7.47 -1.78
N GLN A 73 -1.25 -7.11 -2.96
CA GLN A 73 -1.84 -7.45 -4.25
C GLN A 73 -1.33 -8.84 -4.71
N PRO A 74 -2.19 -9.80 -5.06
CA PRO A 74 -1.77 -11.06 -5.68
C PRO A 74 -1.57 -10.93 -7.20
N LEU A 75 -0.84 -11.89 -7.79
CA LEU A 75 -0.73 -12.13 -9.22
C LEU A 75 -1.36 -13.49 -9.56
N ALA A 76 -1.96 -13.64 -10.73
CA ALA A 76 -2.48 -14.91 -11.22
C ALA A 76 -1.91 -15.21 -12.61
N ILE A 77 -1.01 -16.19 -12.70
CA ILE A 77 -0.26 -16.48 -13.92
C ILE A 77 -0.31 -17.98 -14.17
N ASP A 78 -0.81 -18.36 -15.34
CA ASP A 78 -0.84 -19.73 -15.87
C ASP A 78 -1.43 -20.75 -14.88
N GLY A 79 -2.52 -20.35 -14.22
CA GLY A 79 -3.25 -21.19 -13.25
C GLY A 79 -2.65 -21.21 -11.83
N VAL A 80 -1.65 -20.38 -11.54
CA VAL A 80 -1.04 -20.25 -10.21
C VAL A 80 -1.26 -18.83 -9.66
N LEU A 81 -1.70 -18.75 -8.41
CA LEU A 81 -1.85 -17.51 -7.67
C LEU A 81 -0.60 -17.27 -6.81
N TYR A 82 0.09 -16.16 -7.03
CA TYR A 82 1.30 -15.76 -6.29
C TYR A 82 1.02 -14.52 -5.45
N PHE A 83 1.56 -14.46 -4.23
CA PHE A 83 1.52 -13.26 -3.39
C PHE A 83 2.59 -13.33 -2.30
N ALA A 84 2.88 -12.21 -1.64
CA ALA A 84 3.74 -12.19 -0.46
C ALA A 84 3.04 -11.51 0.72
N VAL A 85 3.29 -11.95 1.94
CA VAL A 85 2.65 -11.40 3.16
C VAL A 85 3.66 -11.27 4.30
N GLY A 86 3.29 -10.47 5.32
CA GLY A 86 4.09 -10.30 6.53
C GLY A 86 5.51 -9.81 6.21
N LEU A 87 6.49 -10.63 6.57
CA LEU A 87 7.91 -10.41 6.29
C LEU A 87 8.32 -10.78 4.86
N SER A 88 7.48 -10.45 3.87
CA SER A 88 7.69 -10.77 2.46
C SER A 88 7.78 -12.27 2.14
N VAL A 89 7.04 -13.09 2.90
CA VAL A 89 6.98 -14.54 2.68
C VAL A 89 6.11 -14.83 1.45
N VAL A 90 6.73 -15.38 0.41
CA VAL A 90 6.09 -15.62 -0.91
C VAL A 90 5.33 -16.94 -0.88
N HIS A 91 4.11 -16.93 -1.38
CA HIS A 91 3.23 -18.08 -1.51
C HIS A 91 2.89 -18.30 -2.98
N ALA A 92 2.79 -19.58 -3.37
CA ALA A 92 2.19 -20.00 -4.63
C ALA A 92 1.08 -21.00 -4.37
N LEU A 93 -0.13 -20.67 -4.80
CA LEU A 93 -1.31 -21.53 -4.68
C LEU A 93 -1.79 -21.95 -6.07
N ASP A 94 -2.31 -23.16 -6.21
CA ASP A 94 -3.11 -23.54 -7.36
C ASP A 94 -4.35 -22.62 -7.41
N ALA A 95 -4.51 -21.82 -8.46
CA ALA A 95 -5.52 -20.77 -8.52
C ALA A 95 -6.96 -21.33 -8.67
N LYS A 96 -7.10 -22.60 -9.05
CA LYS A 96 -8.41 -23.26 -9.17
C LYS A 96 -8.88 -23.84 -7.83
N THR A 97 -7.97 -24.32 -7.00
CA THR A 97 -8.28 -25.12 -5.80
C THR A 97 -7.86 -24.47 -4.49
N GLY A 98 -6.97 -23.48 -4.53
CA GLY A 98 -6.36 -22.86 -3.34
C GLY A 98 -5.29 -23.72 -2.67
N LYS A 99 -4.88 -24.85 -3.27
CA LYS A 99 -3.86 -25.73 -2.72
C LYS A 99 -2.49 -25.03 -2.73
N LEU A 100 -1.81 -24.99 -1.58
CA LEU A 100 -0.42 -24.53 -1.49
C LEU A 100 0.49 -25.44 -2.33
N LEU A 101 1.22 -24.83 -3.26
CA LEU A 101 2.21 -25.50 -4.12
C LEU A 101 3.60 -25.39 -3.51
N TRP A 102 4.00 -24.18 -3.14
CA TRP A 102 5.26 -23.90 -2.44
C TRP A 102 5.16 -22.57 -1.68
N GLN A 103 6.07 -22.39 -0.74
CA GLN A 103 6.27 -21.16 0.02
C GLN A 103 7.77 -20.86 0.12
N TYR A 104 8.14 -19.59 0.07
CA TYR A 104 9.52 -19.12 0.25
C TYR A 104 9.55 -18.06 1.35
N ASP A 105 10.22 -18.38 2.46
CA ASP A 105 10.51 -17.43 3.53
C ASP A 105 11.90 -16.82 3.30
N PRO A 106 12.01 -15.49 3.07
CA PRO A 106 13.30 -14.82 2.93
C PRO A 106 14.11 -14.73 4.24
N ASP A 107 13.58 -15.19 5.37
CA ASP A 107 14.22 -15.15 6.69
C ASP A 107 14.60 -13.72 7.11
N VAL A 108 13.66 -12.79 6.96
CA VAL A 108 13.87 -11.36 7.29
C VAL A 108 14.26 -11.17 8.75
N ALA A 109 13.56 -11.81 9.68
CA ALA A 109 13.71 -11.55 11.10
C ALA A 109 15.14 -11.83 11.61
N SER A 110 15.84 -12.76 10.96
CA SER A 110 17.22 -13.14 11.29
C SER A 110 18.27 -12.26 10.60
N GLN A 111 17.88 -11.39 9.67
CA GLN A 111 18.82 -10.50 8.99
C GLN A 111 19.30 -9.39 9.95
N PRO A 112 20.60 -9.02 9.91
CA PRO A 112 21.15 -7.93 10.73
C PRO A 112 20.40 -6.60 10.58
N GLU A 113 19.98 -6.27 9.36
CA GLU A 113 19.32 -5.02 9.02
C GLU A 113 17.85 -4.95 9.48
N ALA A 114 17.25 -6.07 9.91
CA ALA A 114 15.84 -6.14 10.25
C ALA A 114 15.49 -5.39 11.55
N LYS A 115 16.40 -5.34 12.52
CA LYS A 115 16.12 -4.84 13.88
C LYS A 115 15.50 -3.44 13.89
N TRP A 116 16.14 -2.49 13.21
CA TRP A 116 15.64 -1.12 13.10
C TRP A 116 14.55 -1.01 12.03
N ARG A 117 14.72 -1.63 10.85
CA ARG A 117 13.82 -1.45 9.70
C ARG A 117 12.41 -2.01 9.92
N MET A 118 12.26 -3.00 10.79
CA MET A 118 10.94 -3.56 11.14
C MET A 118 10.14 -2.70 12.13
N ARG A 119 10.71 -1.62 12.65
CA ARG A 119 9.99 -0.72 13.56
C ARG A 119 9.07 0.27 12.82
N ALA A 120 9.24 0.46 11.50
CA ALA A 120 8.43 1.34 10.64
C ALA A 120 7.94 0.67 9.36
N GLY A 121 6.94 1.29 8.73
CA GLY A 121 6.37 0.81 7.47
C GLY A 121 5.30 -0.26 7.64
N TRP A 122 4.61 -0.52 6.54
CA TRP A 122 3.59 -1.56 6.43
C TRP A 122 4.21 -2.88 5.93
N GLY A 123 3.46 -3.97 5.86
CA GLY A 123 3.95 -5.20 5.21
C GLY A 123 4.26 -4.98 3.72
N THR A 124 4.68 -6.04 3.05
CA THR A 124 4.81 -6.02 1.59
C THR A 124 3.45 -5.81 0.92
N ARG A 125 3.37 -4.93 -0.07
CA ARG A 125 2.14 -4.63 -0.82
C ARG A 125 2.00 -5.41 -2.12
N GLY A 126 3.00 -6.20 -2.50
CA GLY A 126 2.94 -7.00 -3.71
C GLY A 126 4.29 -7.55 -4.14
N ILE A 127 4.25 -8.26 -5.25
CA ILE A 127 5.38 -8.92 -5.90
C ILE A 127 5.35 -8.59 -7.39
N ALA A 128 6.42 -8.92 -8.09
CA ALA A 128 6.49 -8.81 -9.54
C ALA A 128 6.74 -10.17 -10.19
N TYR A 129 6.36 -10.30 -11.47
CA TYR A 129 6.66 -11.48 -12.27
C TYR A 129 7.31 -11.10 -13.60
N LYS A 130 8.38 -11.79 -13.97
CA LYS A 130 8.98 -11.69 -15.31
C LYS A 130 9.71 -12.98 -15.67
N ASP A 131 9.44 -13.50 -16.86
CA ASP A 131 10.17 -14.62 -17.49
C ASP A 131 10.37 -15.84 -16.57
N GLY A 132 9.31 -16.26 -15.86
CA GLY A 132 9.35 -17.42 -14.97
C GLY A 132 9.96 -17.15 -13.59
N LEU A 133 10.25 -15.89 -13.25
CA LEU A 133 10.73 -15.48 -11.94
C LEU A 133 9.71 -14.60 -11.22
N ILE A 134 9.56 -14.84 -9.92
CA ILE A 134 8.86 -13.96 -9.00
C ILE A 134 9.89 -13.10 -8.26
N TYR A 135 9.63 -11.81 -8.15
CA TYR A 135 10.47 -10.86 -7.44
C TYR A 135 9.74 -10.34 -6.22
N THR A 136 10.42 -10.34 -5.08
CA THR A 136 9.93 -9.74 -3.83
C THR A 136 10.97 -8.80 -3.27
N ALA A 137 10.50 -7.70 -2.68
CA ALA A 137 11.32 -6.76 -1.95
C ALA A 137 11.01 -6.90 -0.45
N THR A 138 12.03 -7.09 0.36
CA THR A 138 11.91 -7.36 1.79
C THR A 138 12.03 -6.07 2.59
N ARG A 139 11.38 -6.04 3.76
CA ARG A 139 11.27 -4.83 4.59
C ARG A 139 12.64 -4.27 5.00
N GLU A 140 13.59 -5.16 5.25
CA GLU A 140 14.98 -4.89 5.58
C GLU A 140 15.88 -4.61 4.37
N GLY A 141 15.34 -4.55 3.14
CA GLY A 141 16.02 -3.93 2.00
C GLY A 141 16.55 -4.87 0.92
N ARG A 142 16.28 -6.18 0.97
CA ARG A 142 16.73 -7.10 -0.09
C ARG A 142 15.72 -7.12 -1.24
N LEU A 143 16.21 -7.12 -2.48
CA LEU A 143 15.46 -7.54 -3.65
C LEU A 143 15.85 -8.98 -3.97
N ILE A 144 14.86 -9.86 -4.06
CA ILE A 144 15.07 -11.30 -4.23
C ILE A 144 14.28 -11.79 -5.44
N ALA A 145 14.93 -12.59 -6.28
CA ALA A 145 14.27 -13.36 -7.33
C ALA A 145 14.16 -14.83 -6.95
N VAL A 146 12.99 -15.41 -7.11
CA VAL A 146 12.72 -16.85 -6.92
C VAL A 146 12.13 -17.45 -8.19
N ASP A 147 12.44 -18.70 -8.46
CA ASP A 147 11.85 -19.46 -9.56
C ASP A 147 10.35 -19.65 -9.32
N ALA A 148 9.49 -19.24 -10.27
CA ALA A 148 8.04 -19.25 -10.09
C ALA A 148 7.46 -20.67 -9.93
N LYS A 149 8.11 -21.70 -10.49
CA LYS A 149 7.61 -23.07 -10.43
C LYS A 149 7.99 -23.77 -9.12
N THR A 150 9.15 -23.45 -8.57
CA THR A 150 9.76 -24.21 -7.47
C THR A 150 9.94 -23.42 -6.18
N GLY A 151 9.81 -22.09 -6.22
CA GLY A 151 10.08 -21.20 -5.09
C GLY A 151 11.56 -21.09 -4.73
N LYS A 152 12.48 -21.68 -5.50
CA LYS A 152 13.91 -21.67 -5.19
C LYS A 152 14.53 -20.30 -5.48
N PRO A 153 15.33 -19.74 -4.57
CA PRO A 153 16.00 -18.46 -4.82
C PRO A 153 16.97 -18.57 -5.99
N ARG A 154 17.06 -17.49 -6.77
CA ARG A 154 17.95 -17.36 -7.93
C ARG A 154 19.07 -16.36 -7.64
N TRP A 155 18.70 -15.21 -7.11
CA TRP A 155 19.63 -14.18 -6.67
C TRP A 155 18.97 -13.30 -5.60
N SER A 156 19.80 -12.61 -4.83
CA SER A 156 19.41 -11.66 -3.79
C SER A 156 20.42 -10.53 -3.73
N VAL A 157 19.96 -9.27 -3.62
CA VAL A 157 20.82 -8.09 -3.50
C VAL A 157 20.28 -7.11 -2.46
N GLN A 158 21.18 -6.46 -1.72
CA GLN A 158 20.83 -5.39 -0.77
C GLN A 158 20.65 -4.07 -1.54
N THR A 159 19.51 -3.40 -1.35
CA THR A 159 19.14 -2.21 -2.14
C THR A 159 19.23 -0.91 -1.35
N LEU A 160 19.38 -1.01 -0.02
CA LEU A 160 19.35 0.11 0.93
C LEU A 160 20.74 0.44 1.49
N ASP A 161 21.78 0.26 0.67
CA ASP A 161 23.18 0.55 0.98
C ASP A 161 23.44 2.05 1.24
N GLU A 162 22.64 2.93 0.64
CA GLU A 162 22.69 4.39 0.84
C GLU A 162 21.48 4.95 1.60
N ALA A 163 20.71 4.06 2.26
CA ALA A 163 19.54 4.42 3.05
C ALA A 163 19.50 3.60 4.34
N GLU A 164 20.40 3.92 5.28
CA GLU A 164 20.50 3.26 6.58
C GLU A 164 19.12 3.11 7.24
N ASN A 165 18.37 4.21 7.25
CA ASN A 165 17.05 4.28 7.87
C ASN A 165 15.86 3.92 6.97
N GLY A 166 16.12 3.49 5.74
CA GLY A 166 15.08 3.10 4.79
C GLY A 166 14.46 1.74 5.09
N TYR A 167 13.26 1.52 4.57
CA TYR A 167 12.58 0.21 4.59
C TYR A 167 11.73 0.05 3.32
N ILE A 168 11.46 -1.18 2.89
CA ILE A 168 10.66 -1.43 1.68
C ILE A 168 9.26 -1.93 2.06
N THR A 169 8.25 -1.41 1.36
CA THR A 169 6.83 -1.80 1.51
C THR A 169 6.13 -1.96 0.17
N GLY A 170 6.46 -1.10 -0.80
CA GLY A 170 5.96 -1.22 -2.17
C GLY A 170 6.48 -2.47 -2.89
N PRO A 171 5.75 -2.93 -3.92
CA PRO A 171 6.20 -4.02 -4.77
C PRO A 171 7.44 -3.60 -5.59
N PRO A 172 8.33 -4.54 -5.95
CA PRO A 172 9.27 -4.31 -7.04
C PRO A 172 8.51 -4.13 -8.36
N TRP A 173 9.09 -3.40 -9.31
CA TRP A 173 8.44 -3.08 -10.59
C TRP A 173 9.19 -3.67 -11.78
N VAL A 174 8.48 -4.23 -12.74
CA VAL A 174 9.09 -4.69 -14.01
C VAL A 174 9.14 -3.52 -14.98
N ALA A 175 10.32 -3.24 -15.54
CA ALA A 175 10.51 -2.25 -16.59
C ALA A 175 11.44 -2.84 -17.66
N GLY A 176 10.85 -3.35 -18.74
CA GLY A 176 11.58 -4.05 -19.80
C GLY A 176 12.32 -5.30 -19.28
N ASP A 177 13.65 -5.25 -19.29
CA ASP A 177 14.54 -6.29 -18.77
C ASP A 177 15.03 -6.03 -17.33
N LYS A 178 14.48 -5.01 -16.66
CA LYS A 178 14.90 -4.57 -15.33
C LYS A 178 13.81 -4.74 -14.29
N ILE A 179 14.25 -4.88 -13.05
CA ILE A 179 13.44 -4.77 -11.86
C ILE A 179 13.83 -3.49 -11.13
N VAL A 180 12.89 -2.55 -11.02
CA VAL A 180 13.08 -1.28 -10.33
C VAL A 180 12.51 -1.37 -8.93
N VAL A 181 13.27 -0.92 -7.94
CA VAL A 181 12.81 -0.88 -6.54
C VAL A 181 13.13 0.48 -5.94
N GLY A 182 12.17 1.00 -5.19
CA GLY A 182 12.35 2.13 -4.28
C GLY A 182 12.14 1.69 -2.84
N PHE A 183 11.91 2.64 -1.95
CA PHE A 183 11.81 2.42 -0.51
C PHE A 183 11.13 3.59 0.17
N GLY A 184 10.65 3.41 1.41
CA GLY A 184 10.15 4.45 2.31
C GLY A 184 11.12 4.76 3.45
N GLY A 185 10.81 5.77 4.27
CA GLY A 185 11.66 6.16 5.41
C GLY A 185 11.63 7.66 5.74
N ALA A 186 11.18 8.48 4.77
CA ALA A 186 11.13 9.94 4.85
C ALA A 186 10.11 10.51 5.85
N ASP A 187 9.51 9.71 6.71
CA ASP A 187 8.69 10.18 7.84
C ASP A 187 9.45 10.14 9.17
N TYR A 188 10.35 9.18 9.33
CA TYR A 188 10.97 8.86 10.61
C TYR A 188 12.37 9.44 10.76
N SER A 189 13.08 9.61 9.64
CA SER A 189 14.53 9.83 9.66
C SER A 189 15.01 10.68 8.49
N PRO A 190 16.20 11.31 8.62
CA PRO A 190 16.87 11.93 7.49
C PRO A 190 17.13 10.89 6.40
N THR A 191 16.42 11.01 5.27
CA THR A 191 16.48 10.04 4.17
C THR A 191 16.50 10.79 2.85
N ARG A 192 17.43 10.41 1.96
CA ARG A 192 17.50 10.90 0.58
C ARG A 192 16.89 9.84 -0.36
N GLY A 193 15.75 10.15 -0.96
CA GLY A 193 15.03 9.23 -1.83
C GLY A 193 15.79 8.90 -3.12
N TYR A 194 15.69 7.64 -3.54
CA TYR A 194 16.17 7.15 -4.83
C TYR A 194 15.36 5.93 -5.28
N VAL A 195 15.52 5.58 -6.56
CA VAL A 195 15.15 4.28 -7.13
C VAL A 195 16.37 3.61 -7.73
N THR A 196 16.39 2.28 -7.69
CA THR A 196 17.48 1.49 -8.29
C THR A 196 16.90 0.44 -9.22
N ALA A 197 17.45 0.33 -10.43
CA ALA A 197 17.12 -0.71 -11.37
C ALA A 197 18.18 -1.81 -11.37
N TYR A 198 17.73 -3.05 -11.42
CA TYR A 198 18.56 -4.25 -11.47
C TYR A 198 18.21 -5.06 -12.70
N ASP A 199 19.20 -5.68 -13.33
CA ASP A 199 18.95 -6.67 -14.38
C ASP A 199 18.11 -7.83 -13.82
N ALA A 200 16.98 -8.13 -14.46
CA ALA A 200 16.01 -9.09 -13.95
C ALA A 200 16.59 -10.51 -13.81
N LYS A 201 17.52 -10.89 -14.69
CA LYS A 201 18.08 -12.26 -14.72
C LYS A 201 19.18 -12.46 -13.68
N THR A 202 20.01 -11.44 -13.45
CA THR A 202 21.26 -11.56 -12.69
C THR A 202 21.27 -10.80 -11.37
N GLY A 203 20.33 -9.87 -11.17
CA GLY A 203 20.32 -8.98 -10.00
C GLY A 203 21.42 -7.93 -10.02
N LYS A 204 22.16 -7.76 -11.13
CA LYS A 204 23.21 -6.74 -11.22
C LYS A 204 22.57 -5.35 -11.28
N LYS A 205 23.06 -4.42 -10.44
CA LYS A 205 22.64 -3.01 -10.48
C LYS A 205 22.93 -2.43 -11.87
N ALA A 206 21.90 -1.94 -12.54
CA ALA A 206 22.00 -1.29 -13.85
C ALA A 206 22.23 0.21 -13.66
N TRP A 207 21.33 0.88 -12.93
CA TRP A 207 21.43 2.31 -12.64
C TRP A 207 20.72 2.64 -11.33
N ARG A 208 21.03 3.83 -10.79
CA ARG A 208 20.34 4.44 -9.65
C ARG A 208 20.04 5.90 -9.99
N TRP A 209 18.85 6.34 -9.65
CA TRP A 209 18.43 7.73 -9.82
C TRP A 209 17.97 8.30 -8.47
N PHE A 210 18.59 9.39 -8.04
CA PHE A 210 18.20 10.12 -6.83
C PHE A 210 17.07 11.10 -7.14
N VAL A 211 16.14 11.23 -6.21
CA VAL A 211 14.94 12.07 -6.36
C VAL A 211 15.22 13.52 -5.97
N VAL A 212 16.08 13.74 -4.98
CA VAL A 212 16.42 15.06 -4.47
C VAL A 212 17.94 15.29 -4.49
N PRO A 213 18.39 16.55 -4.68
CA PRO A 213 19.82 16.87 -4.73
C PRO A 213 20.51 16.60 -3.40
N GLY A 214 21.77 16.18 -3.48
CA GLY A 214 22.63 15.93 -2.31
C GLY A 214 23.35 17.21 -1.84
N ASP A 215 24.43 17.00 -1.10
CA ASP A 215 25.34 18.08 -0.67
C ASP A 215 26.01 18.73 -1.89
N PRO A 216 25.73 20.02 -2.19
CA PRO A 216 26.32 20.71 -3.34
C PRO A 216 27.85 20.72 -3.34
N ALA A 217 28.49 20.63 -2.17
CA ALA A 217 29.95 20.60 -2.06
C ALA A 217 30.57 19.31 -2.62
N LYS A 218 29.78 18.23 -2.76
CA LYS A 218 30.21 16.95 -3.36
C LYS A 218 29.95 16.87 -4.86
N GLY A 219 29.34 17.90 -5.45
CA GLY A 219 28.83 17.87 -6.81
C GLY A 219 27.52 17.10 -6.94
N PHE A 220 27.01 16.99 -8.17
CA PHE A 220 25.74 16.35 -8.48
C PHE A 220 25.92 15.16 -9.41
N GLU A 221 25.14 14.11 -9.22
CA GLU A 221 25.26 12.84 -9.95
C GLU A 221 24.88 12.99 -11.44
N ASN A 222 24.03 13.98 -11.76
CA ASN A 222 23.58 14.28 -13.11
C ASN A 222 23.05 15.72 -13.21
N LYS A 223 22.77 16.16 -14.44
CA LYS A 223 22.22 17.50 -14.72
C LYS A 223 20.85 17.76 -14.10
N ALA A 224 20.05 16.71 -13.89
CA ALA A 224 18.74 16.85 -13.26
C ALA A 224 18.88 17.21 -11.78
N MET A 225 19.83 16.59 -11.05
CA MET A 225 20.15 16.95 -9.67
C MET A 225 20.75 18.36 -9.55
N GLU A 226 21.62 18.76 -10.48
CA GLU A 226 22.16 20.12 -10.53
C GLU A 226 21.04 21.16 -10.77
N ALA A 227 20.11 20.88 -11.68
CA ALA A 227 18.96 21.74 -11.94
C ALA A 227 18.01 21.77 -10.73
N ALA A 228 17.72 20.61 -10.13
CA ALA A 228 16.88 20.49 -8.96
C ALA A 228 17.44 21.31 -7.78
N ALA A 229 18.76 21.29 -7.54
CA ALA A 229 19.41 22.02 -6.44
C ALA A 229 19.11 23.53 -6.45
N LYS A 230 18.83 24.13 -7.61
CA LYS A 230 18.44 25.55 -7.73
C LYS A 230 17.07 25.86 -7.11
N THR A 231 16.27 24.84 -6.84
CA THR A 231 14.95 24.93 -6.22
C THR A 231 14.97 24.65 -4.72
N TRP A 232 16.15 24.47 -4.13
CA TRP A 232 16.36 24.25 -2.71
C TRP A 232 17.21 25.36 -2.10
N THR A 233 17.02 25.59 -0.81
CA THR A 233 17.74 26.62 -0.05
C THR A 233 18.20 26.07 1.29
N GLY A 234 19.20 26.70 1.92
CA GLY A 234 19.74 26.24 3.20
C GLY A 234 20.52 24.92 3.06
N GLU A 235 20.57 24.14 4.14
CA GLU A 235 21.35 22.90 4.23
C GLU A 235 20.45 21.65 4.17
N TRP A 236 19.57 21.57 3.16
CA TRP A 236 18.56 20.52 3.03
C TRP A 236 19.14 19.09 3.09
N TRP A 237 20.37 18.89 2.60
CA TRP A 237 21.04 17.59 2.58
C TRP A 237 21.32 17.03 3.98
N LYS A 238 21.38 17.88 5.03
CA LYS A 238 21.47 17.42 6.43
C LYS A 238 20.18 16.75 6.91
N PHE A 239 19.07 17.04 6.25
CA PHE A 239 17.78 16.38 6.46
C PHE A 239 17.54 15.23 5.47
N GLY A 240 18.46 14.97 4.54
CA GLY A 240 18.27 14.04 3.42
C GLY A 240 17.27 14.52 2.35
N GLY A 241 16.37 15.45 2.67
CA GLY A 241 15.43 16.08 1.76
C GLY A 241 14.11 15.32 1.56
N GLY A 242 14.09 13.99 1.71
CA GLY A 242 12.91 13.14 1.51
C GLY A 242 12.83 12.60 0.09
N GLY A 243 11.62 12.56 -0.49
CA GLY A 243 11.38 12.15 -1.87
C GLY A 243 11.45 10.64 -2.09
N THR A 244 11.25 9.83 -1.06
CA THR A 244 11.22 8.37 -1.18
C THR A 244 10.17 7.87 -2.18
N VAL A 245 10.50 6.88 -3.02
CA VAL A 245 9.56 6.26 -3.97
C VAL A 245 9.14 4.91 -3.38
N TRP A 246 8.03 4.87 -2.65
CA TRP A 246 7.77 3.80 -1.68
C TRP A 246 6.57 2.90 -2.04
N HIS A 247 5.96 3.12 -3.20
CA HIS A 247 4.78 2.39 -3.67
C HIS A 247 4.76 2.31 -5.21
N ALA A 248 3.57 2.16 -5.82
CA ALA A 248 3.40 1.75 -7.21
C ALA A 248 4.01 2.73 -8.24
N MET A 249 4.46 2.17 -9.37
CA MET A 249 5.04 2.89 -10.51
C MET A 249 4.22 2.56 -11.77
N ALA A 250 4.66 2.96 -12.95
CA ALA A 250 4.13 2.44 -14.21
C ALA A 250 5.23 2.37 -15.27
N TYR A 251 5.22 1.35 -16.12
CA TYR A 251 6.19 1.21 -17.21
C TYR A 251 5.48 1.30 -18.55
N ASP A 252 5.96 2.17 -19.44
CA ASP A 252 5.43 2.33 -20.78
C ASP A 252 6.44 1.84 -21.81
N ALA A 253 6.19 0.64 -22.34
CA ALA A 253 7.02 0.03 -23.38
C ALA A 253 7.05 0.83 -24.69
N LYS A 254 6.04 1.69 -24.97
CA LYS A 254 6.02 2.52 -26.18
C LYS A 254 7.14 3.55 -26.17
N TYR A 255 7.41 4.13 -25.00
CA TYR A 255 8.43 5.18 -24.83
C TYR A 255 9.68 4.69 -24.10
N ASP A 256 9.68 3.43 -23.65
CA ASP A 256 10.74 2.79 -22.87
C ASP A 256 11.07 3.55 -21.57
N ARG A 257 10.00 3.93 -20.86
CA ARG A 257 10.08 4.79 -19.67
C ARG A 257 9.35 4.19 -18.50
N ILE A 258 9.92 4.38 -17.32
CA ILE A 258 9.24 4.17 -16.06
C ILE A 258 8.81 5.51 -15.47
N TYR A 259 7.57 5.57 -15.02
CA TYR A 259 6.98 6.72 -14.33
C TYR A 259 6.97 6.45 -12.83
N LEU A 260 7.54 7.39 -12.07
CA LEU A 260 7.71 7.30 -10.63
C LEU A 260 6.84 8.34 -9.95
N GLY A 261 6.11 7.92 -8.92
CA GLY A 261 5.47 8.82 -7.96
C GLY A 261 6.39 9.11 -6.78
N THR A 262 6.82 10.36 -6.59
CA THR A 262 7.81 10.71 -5.57
C THR A 262 7.21 11.12 -4.23
N GLY A 263 7.97 10.86 -3.17
CA GLY A 263 7.56 11.08 -1.78
C GLY A 263 7.51 12.54 -1.33
N ASN A 264 7.11 12.71 -0.06
CA ASN A 264 7.10 13.98 0.66
C ASN A 264 8.52 14.43 1.03
N GLY A 265 8.65 15.70 1.40
CA GLY A 265 9.88 16.22 2.00
C GLY A 265 10.06 15.78 3.45
N TRP A 266 11.31 15.74 3.93
CA TRP A 266 11.63 15.52 5.35
C TRP A 266 12.51 16.63 5.94
N PRO A 267 12.17 17.15 7.14
CA PRO A 267 10.83 17.06 7.75
C PRO A 267 9.76 17.65 6.81
N TRP A 268 8.48 17.39 7.09
CA TRP A 268 7.40 17.86 6.22
C TRP A 268 7.42 19.38 6.08
N ASN A 269 7.61 20.13 7.17
CA ASN A 269 7.59 21.60 7.13
C ASN A 269 8.76 22.18 6.31
N GLN A 270 8.45 22.79 5.15
CA GLN A 270 9.45 23.38 4.26
C GLN A 270 10.29 24.46 4.94
N LYS A 271 9.70 25.25 5.84
CA LYS A 271 10.38 26.34 6.55
C LYS A 271 11.59 25.86 7.36
N ILE A 272 11.69 24.56 7.63
CA ILE A 272 12.82 23.91 8.31
C ILE A 272 13.82 23.37 7.28
N ARG A 273 13.37 22.52 6.35
CA ARG A 273 14.28 21.83 5.41
C ARG A 273 14.84 22.73 4.30
N SER A 274 14.08 23.75 3.90
CA SER A 274 14.41 24.70 2.83
C SER A 274 13.88 26.09 3.21
N PRO A 275 14.54 26.80 4.14
CA PRO A 275 14.00 27.99 4.81
C PRO A 275 13.75 29.21 3.90
N GLY A 276 14.42 29.27 2.74
CA GLY A 276 14.17 30.27 1.69
C GLY A 276 13.06 29.89 0.71
N GLY A 277 12.34 28.78 0.94
CA GLY A 277 11.28 28.28 0.08
C GLY A 277 11.78 27.46 -1.10
N GLY A 278 11.11 27.61 -2.25
CA GLY A 278 11.43 26.95 -3.51
C GLY A 278 10.58 25.72 -3.81
N ASP A 279 10.57 25.28 -5.06
CA ASP A 279 9.78 24.11 -5.47
C ASP A 279 10.26 22.80 -4.83
N ASN A 280 11.53 22.72 -4.42
CA ASN A 280 12.16 21.55 -3.82
C ASN A 280 12.04 20.29 -4.71
N LEU A 281 12.45 20.40 -5.97
CA LEU A 281 12.39 19.31 -6.93
C LEU A 281 13.28 18.11 -6.52
N TYR A 282 12.89 16.85 -6.75
CA TYR A 282 11.62 16.40 -7.36
C TYR A 282 10.66 15.85 -6.30
N LEU A 283 10.48 16.52 -5.16
CA LEU A 283 9.46 16.14 -4.18
C LEU A 283 8.06 16.23 -4.79
N ALA A 284 7.18 15.32 -4.37
CA ALA A 284 5.77 15.29 -4.76
C ALA A 284 5.58 15.58 -6.27
N SER A 285 6.15 14.71 -7.09
CA SER A 285 6.21 14.79 -8.53
C SER A 285 5.95 13.43 -9.17
N ILE A 286 5.41 13.47 -10.38
CA ILE A 286 5.52 12.36 -11.33
C ILE A 286 6.78 12.58 -12.14
N VAL A 287 7.68 11.59 -12.17
CA VAL A 287 8.97 11.67 -12.89
C VAL A 287 9.09 10.52 -13.87
N ALA A 288 9.42 10.83 -15.12
CA ALA A 288 9.74 9.83 -16.14
C ALA A 288 11.25 9.61 -16.25
N ILE A 289 11.66 8.35 -16.16
CA ILE A 289 13.06 7.92 -16.29
C ILE A 289 13.18 6.97 -17.47
N ASP A 290 14.20 7.16 -18.30
CA ASP A 290 14.55 6.22 -19.37
C ASP A 290 15.04 4.90 -18.76
N VAL A 291 14.42 3.79 -19.16
CA VAL A 291 14.69 2.49 -18.52
C VAL A 291 16.07 1.95 -18.87
N LYS A 292 16.60 2.28 -20.05
CA LYS A 292 17.93 1.79 -20.49
C LYS A 292 19.04 2.51 -19.76
N THR A 293 18.98 3.82 -19.70
CA THR A 293 20.10 4.66 -19.21
C THR A 293 19.94 5.08 -17.75
N GLY A 294 18.72 5.11 -17.21
CA GLY A 294 18.42 5.70 -15.91
C GLY A 294 18.44 7.24 -15.93
N GLU A 295 18.44 7.85 -17.11
CA GLU A 295 18.43 9.31 -17.26
C GLU A 295 17.02 9.88 -17.09
N TYR A 296 16.97 11.07 -16.51
CA TYR A 296 15.75 11.87 -16.40
C TYR A 296 15.22 12.25 -17.79
N ALA A 297 13.93 12.03 -18.04
CA ALA A 297 13.25 12.44 -19.26
C ALA A 297 12.41 13.71 -19.04
N TRP A 298 11.42 13.64 -18.15
CA TRP A 298 10.56 14.77 -17.80
C TRP A 298 10.00 14.60 -16.38
N HIS A 299 9.43 15.67 -15.81
CA HIS A 299 8.61 15.58 -14.61
C HIS A 299 7.41 16.53 -14.70
N TYR A 300 6.40 16.25 -13.89
CA TYR A 300 5.35 17.17 -13.51
C TYR A 300 5.27 17.19 -11.99
N GLN A 301 5.51 18.35 -11.38
CA GLN A 301 5.42 18.50 -9.93
C GLN A 301 3.97 18.78 -9.52
N VAL A 302 3.36 17.82 -8.83
CA VAL A 302 1.95 17.85 -8.43
C VAL A 302 1.75 18.79 -7.23
N ASN A 303 2.66 18.73 -6.24
CA ASN A 303 2.61 19.55 -5.04
C ASN A 303 3.94 20.31 -4.84
N PRO A 304 4.16 21.43 -5.56
CA PRO A 304 5.26 22.35 -5.26
C PRO A 304 5.16 22.87 -3.81
N GLU A 305 6.31 23.19 -3.20
CA GLU A 305 6.41 23.67 -1.81
C GLU A 305 5.82 22.68 -0.77
N ASN A 306 5.84 21.39 -1.09
CA ASN A 306 5.24 20.32 -0.29
C ASN A 306 5.54 20.47 1.20
N SER A 307 4.51 20.71 2.02
CA SER A 307 4.65 20.85 3.48
C SER A 307 3.66 20.01 4.30
N HIS A 308 2.86 19.21 3.62
CA HIS A 308 1.64 18.60 4.18
C HIS A 308 1.61 17.08 4.09
N ASP A 309 2.73 16.48 3.67
CA ASP A 309 2.83 15.07 3.28
C ASP A 309 1.92 14.70 2.08
N PHE A 310 1.56 15.69 1.24
CA PHE A 310 0.87 15.45 -0.03
C PHE A 310 1.85 14.92 -1.08
N ASN A 311 2.24 13.66 -0.93
CA ASN A 311 3.11 12.96 -1.85
C ASN A 311 2.34 12.24 -2.97
N ASP A 312 3.07 11.78 -3.97
CA ASP A 312 2.53 11.23 -5.23
C ASP A 312 2.83 9.75 -5.42
N ALA A 313 3.10 9.01 -4.33
CA ALA A 313 3.42 7.59 -4.42
C ALA A 313 2.22 6.69 -4.77
N MET A 314 1.05 7.26 -5.04
CA MET A 314 -0.16 6.53 -5.42
C MET A 314 0.03 5.88 -6.78
N ASP A 315 -0.79 4.88 -7.10
CA ASP A 315 -0.75 4.23 -8.38
C ASP A 315 -0.95 5.20 -9.55
N ILE A 316 -0.31 4.83 -10.67
CA ILE A 316 -0.25 5.58 -11.91
C ILE A 316 -0.84 4.68 -12.98
N GLU A 317 -1.88 5.14 -13.67
CA GLU A 317 -2.55 4.37 -14.71
C GLU A 317 -2.27 5.00 -16.09
N LEU A 318 -2.11 4.16 -17.10
CA LEU A 318 -1.83 4.59 -18.47
C LEU A 318 -3.03 4.26 -19.36
N ALA A 319 -3.49 5.21 -20.17
CA ALA A 319 -4.59 4.97 -21.09
C ALA A 319 -4.47 5.81 -22.36
N ASP A 320 -5.09 5.37 -23.45
CA ASP A 320 -5.38 6.25 -24.58
C ASP A 320 -6.84 6.68 -24.47
N ILE A 321 -7.07 7.98 -24.36
CA ILE A 321 -8.40 8.56 -24.06
C ILE A 321 -8.69 9.67 -25.06
N GLU A 322 -9.92 9.72 -25.56
CA GLU A 322 -10.40 10.85 -26.35
C GLU A 322 -10.73 12.03 -25.43
N ILE A 323 -9.95 13.12 -25.54
CA ILE A 323 -10.13 14.35 -24.76
C ILE A 323 -10.22 15.52 -25.73
N GLY A 324 -11.35 16.24 -25.70
CA GLY A 324 -11.60 17.37 -26.59
C GLY A 324 -11.61 16.97 -28.08
N GLY A 325 -12.18 15.81 -28.42
CA GLY A 325 -12.26 15.28 -29.78
C GLY A 325 -10.95 14.77 -30.37
N LYS A 326 -9.92 14.56 -29.54
CA LYS A 326 -8.61 14.05 -29.95
C LYS A 326 -8.19 12.90 -29.04
N MET A 327 -7.73 11.82 -29.64
CA MET A 327 -7.09 10.74 -28.89
C MET A 327 -5.76 11.22 -28.29
N ARG A 328 -5.56 10.97 -26.99
CA ARG A 328 -4.39 11.37 -26.20
C ARG A 328 -3.80 10.16 -25.52
N SER A 329 -2.47 10.05 -25.47
CA SER A 329 -1.78 9.08 -24.61
C SER A 329 -1.60 9.67 -23.22
N VAL A 330 -2.45 9.25 -22.30
CA VAL A 330 -2.65 9.84 -20.98
C VAL A 330 -1.98 9.00 -19.89
N LEU A 331 -1.36 9.69 -18.94
CA LEU A 331 -1.04 9.21 -17.61
C LEU A 331 -2.06 9.81 -16.65
N MET A 332 -2.69 8.96 -15.84
CA MET A 332 -3.73 9.31 -14.87
C MET A 332 -3.23 9.10 -13.46
N HIS A 333 -3.51 10.05 -12.58
CA HIS A 333 -3.03 10.01 -11.20
C HIS A 333 -3.98 10.71 -10.23
N ALA A 334 -4.34 10.02 -9.14
CA ALA A 334 -5.12 10.58 -8.03
C ALA A 334 -4.27 10.57 -6.74
N PRO A 335 -3.45 11.59 -6.49
CA PRO A 335 -2.61 11.64 -5.30
C PRO A 335 -3.38 12.06 -4.04
N LYS A 336 -2.64 12.19 -2.93
CA LYS A 336 -3.14 12.60 -1.62
C LYS A 336 -3.94 13.90 -1.62
N ASN A 337 -3.67 14.81 -2.56
CA ASN A 337 -4.04 16.22 -2.48
C ASN A 337 -5.50 16.55 -2.86
N GLY A 338 -6.27 15.60 -3.38
CA GLY A 338 -7.68 15.77 -3.73
C GLY A 338 -7.99 16.21 -5.17
N PHE A 339 -6.97 16.41 -6.02
CA PHE A 339 -7.11 16.62 -7.46
C PHE A 339 -6.75 15.35 -8.23
N PHE A 340 -7.47 15.07 -9.30
CA PHE A 340 -7.16 14.02 -10.27
C PHE A 340 -6.44 14.66 -11.44
N TYR A 341 -5.32 14.08 -11.87
CA TYR A 341 -4.45 14.65 -12.91
C TYR A 341 -4.46 13.76 -14.15
N ALA A 342 -4.58 14.39 -15.31
CA ALA A 342 -4.29 13.80 -16.60
C ALA A 342 -3.10 14.51 -17.22
N LEU A 343 -2.06 13.77 -17.58
CA LEU A 343 -0.84 14.26 -18.22
C LEU A 343 -0.62 13.54 -19.54
N ASP A 344 0.03 14.21 -20.49
CA ASP A 344 0.55 13.56 -21.68
C ASP A 344 1.75 12.69 -21.27
N ARG A 345 1.62 11.36 -21.40
CA ARG A 345 2.64 10.43 -20.88
C ARG A 345 3.95 10.44 -21.68
N GLU A 346 3.94 10.98 -22.89
CA GLU A 346 5.15 11.15 -23.69
C GLU A 346 5.96 12.37 -23.24
N THR A 347 5.31 13.44 -22.81
CA THR A 347 6.00 14.73 -22.62
C THR A 347 5.90 15.28 -21.20
N GLY A 348 5.07 14.70 -20.35
CA GLY A 348 4.75 15.23 -19.02
C GLY A 348 3.88 16.48 -19.06
N LYS A 349 3.41 16.90 -20.24
CA LYS A 349 2.61 18.11 -20.38
C LYS A 349 1.26 17.94 -19.69
N PHE A 350 0.88 18.96 -18.94
CA PHE A 350 -0.41 19.04 -18.29
C PHE A 350 -1.55 19.00 -19.32
N ILE A 351 -2.55 18.13 -19.09
CA ILE A 351 -3.78 18.08 -19.88
C ILE A 351 -4.94 18.68 -19.08
N SER A 352 -5.19 18.14 -17.88
CA SER A 352 -6.26 18.62 -17.00
C SER A 352 -6.03 18.18 -15.56
N ALA A 353 -6.64 18.91 -14.63
CA ALA A 353 -6.81 18.46 -13.26
C ALA A 353 -8.14 18.94 -12.67
N GLY A 354 -8.83 18.07 -11.94
CA GLY A 354 -10.15 18.33 -11.39
C GLY A 354 -10.30 17.73 -9.99
N GLU A 355 -11.14 18.34 -9.16
CA GLU A 355 -11.34 17.88 -7.78
C GLU A 355 -12.12 16.56 -7.76
N PHE A 356 -11.59 15.54 -7.07
CA PHE A 356 -12.30 14.29 -6.78
C PHE A 356 -12.74 14.18 -5.31
N ALA A 357 -12.15 15.00 -4.44
CA ALA A 357 -12.41 15.03 -3.01
C ALA A 357 -12.35 16.45 -2.45
N LYS A 358 -12.92 16.64 -1.25
CA LYS A 358 -12.79 17.89 -0.52
C LYS A 358 -11.32 18.26 -0.29
N GLN A 359 -10.93 19.45 -0.73
CA GLN A 359 -9.60 20.02 -0.52
C GLN A 359 -9.70 21.54 -0.24
N ASN A 360 -8.75 22.11 0.50
CA ASN A 360 -8.69 23.56 0.74
C ASN A 360 -7.28 24.16 0.71
N TRP A 361 -6.30 23.40 0.22
CA TRP A 361 -4.91 23.82 0.13
C TRP A 361 -4.61 24.63 -1.13
N ALA A 362 -5.39 24.44 -2.19
CA ALA A 362 -5.33 25.21 -3.43
C ALA A 362 -6.73 25.64 -3.85
N LYS A 363 -6.82 26.76 -4.55
CA LYS A 363 -8.09 27.22 -5.13
C LYS A 363 -8.49 26.39 -6.35
N ARG A 364 -7.49 26.03 -7.17
CA ARG A 364 -7.58 25.21 -8.38
C ARG A 364 -6.17 24.87 -8.86
N ILE A 365 -6.09 24.01 -9.87
CA ILE A 365 -4.92 23.90 -10.74
C ILE A 365 -5.13 24.84 -11.93
N ASP A 366 -4.19 25.75 -12.18
CA ASP A 366 -4.24 26.68 -13.31
C ASP A 366 -4.17 25.89 -14.63
N PRO A 367 -5.19 26.01 -15.51
CA PRO A 367 -5.24 25.23 -16.74
C PRO A 367 -4.18 25.60 -17.77
N VAL A 368 -3.52 26.75 -17.63
CA VAL A 368 -2.47 27.22 -18.55
C VAL A 368 -1.11 26.72 -18.09
N THR A 369 -0.78 26.93 -16.81
CA THR A 369 0.54 26.59 -16.27
C THR A 369 0.62 25.16 -15.73
N GLY A 370 -0.53 24.54 -15.44
CA GLY A 370 -0.61 23.26 -14.73
C GLY A 370 -0.19 23.36 -13.27
N ARG A 371 0.00 24.55 -12.70
CA ARG A 371 0.44 24.73 -11.31
C ARG A 371 -0.73 25.03 -10.37
N PRO A 372 -0.66 24.61 -9.09
CA PRO A 372 -1.70 24.96 -8.13
C PRO A 372 -1.69 26.47 -7.80
N GLU A 373 -2.87 27.07 -7.75
CA GLU A 373 -3.08 28.37 -7.09
C GLU A 373 -3.19 28.11 -5.58
N ILE A 374 -2.04 28.01 -4.90
CA ILE A 374 -1.96 27.67 -3.46
C ILE A 374 -2.71 28.71 -2.62
N ASN A 375 -3.51 28.23 -1.67
CA ASN A 375 -4.11 29.05 -0.62
C ASN A 375 -3.01 29.49 0.36
N PRO A 376 -2.70 30.79 0.51
CA PRO A 376 -1.60 31.23 1.38
C PRO A 376 -1.77 30.79 2.85
N GLU A 377 -3.00 30.66 3.34
CA GLU A 377 -3.29 30.21 4.71
C GLU A 377 -2.92 28.73 4.92
N ALA A 378 -2.89 27.93 3.85
CA ALA A 378 -2.50 26.53 3.88
C ALA A 378 -1.03 26.33 4.27
N GLN A 379 -0.21 27.37 4.10
CA GLN A 379 1.19 27.42 4.56
C GLN A 379 1.33 27.92 6.00
N TYR A 380 0.21 28.05 6.74
CA TYR A 380 0.16 28.41 8.17
C TYR A 380 1.10 29.60 8.50
N PRO A 381 0.92 30.75 7.82
CA PRO A 381 1.84 31.87 7.95
C PRO A 381 1.87 32.40 9.38
N ASN A 382 3.05 32.82 9.83
CA ASN A 382 3.28 33.35 11.19
C ASN A 382 2.80 32.40 12.31
N GLY A 383 2.84 31.08 12.07
CA GLY A 383 2.39 30.07 13.04
C GLY A 383 0.88 30.07 13.30
N LYS A 384 0.06 30.65 12.42
CA LYS A 384 -1.39 30.59 12.52
C LYS A 384 -1.88 29.16 12.21
N PRO A 385 -2.64 28.51 13.11
CA PRO A 385 -3.18 27.17 12.85
C PRO A 385 -4.14 27.16 11.66
N PHE A 386 -4.04 26.12 10.82
CA PHE A 386 -4.89 25.93 9.64
C PHE A 386 -5.52 24.54 9.65
N MET A 387 -6.85 24.46 9.51
CA MET A 387 -7.57 23.18 9.35
C MET A 387 -7.51 22.75 7.88
N MET A 388 -6.57 21.87 7.57
CA MET A 388 -6.27 21.39 6.23
C MET A 388 -7.16 20.21 5.83
N TYR A 389 -7.62 20.24 4.58
CA TYR A 389 -8.13 19.08 3.85
C TYR A 389 -7.36 18.94 2.52
N PRO A 390 -6.94 17.73 2.13
CA PRO A 390 -7.03 16.49 2.92
C PRO A 390 -6.06 16.45 4.11
N PHE A 391 -6.29 15.54 5.05
CA PHE A 391 -5.31 15.10 6.05
C PHE A 391 -4.13 14.32 5.41
N PRO A 392 -2.99 14.10 6.11
CA PRO A 392 -1.80 13.44 5.55
C PRO A 392 -1.98 12.03 4.98
N ASN A 393 -3.01 11.28 5.40
CA ASN A 393 -3.33 9.99 4.77
C ASN A 393 -3.92 10.16 3.35
N GLY A 394 -4.33 11.38 3.00
CA GLY A 394 -4.79 11.76 1.68
C GLY A 394 -6.28 11.67 1.46
N ALA A 395 -6.72 12.37 0.42
CA ALA A 395 -7.99 12.07 -0.24
C ALA A 395 -7.98 10.67 -0.86
N HIS A 396 -6.82 10.25 -1.37
CA HIS A 396 -6.55 8.93 -1.90
C HIS A 396 -5.21 8.45 -1.35
N GLY A 397 -5.14 7.18 -0.95
CA GLY A 397 -3.98 6.58 -0.29
C GLY A 397 -3.30 5.55 -1.18
N VAL A 398 -2.77 4.50 -0.54
CA VAL A 398 -2.06 3.39 -1.20
C VAL A 398 -2.97 2.38 -1.89
N GLN A 399 -4.27 2.44 -1.61
CA GLN A 399 -5.26 1.55 -2.16
C GLN A 399 -5.44 1.84 -3.65
N ALA A 400 -5.35 0.83 -4.49
CA ALA A 400 -5.41 1.03 -5.93
C ALA A 400 -6.74 1.66 -6.37
N MET A 401 -6.65 2.63 -7.28
CA MET A 401 -7.76 3.03 -8.13
C MET A 401 -7.92 2.02 -9.28
N ALA A 402 -8.94 2.21 -10.11
CA ALA A 402 -9.11 1.43 -11.33
C ALA A 402 -9.66 2.29 -12.45
N PHE A 403 -9.24 2.07 -13.68
CA PHE A 403 -9.79 2.71 -14.87
C PHE A 403 -10.48 1.71 -15.78
N SER A 404 -11.71 2.03 -16.22
CA SER A 404 -12.43 1.20 -17.19
C SER A 404 -12.43 1.88 -18.57
N PRO A 405 -11.75 1.31 -19.59
CA PRO A 405 -11.82 1.84 -20.95
C PRO A 405 -13.23 1.74 -21.57
N LYS A 406 -14.13 0.92 -21.00
CA LYS A 406 -15.52 0.76 -21.46
C LYS A 406 -16.42 1.93 -21.03
N THR A 407 -16.16 2.50 -19.85
CA THR A 407 -16.94 3.63 -19.31
C THR A 407 -16.17 4.95 -19.40
N ASN A 408 -14.86 4.90 -19.62
CA ASN A 408 -13.93 6.02 -19.57
C ASN A 408 -13.92 6.73 -18.19
N LEU A 409 -14.17 5.96 -17.13
CA LEU A 409 -14.20 6.43 -15.75
C LEU A 409 -13.04 5.83 -14.96
N SER A 410 -12.43 6.66 -14.10
CA SER A 410 -11.52 6.22 -13.04
C SER A 410 -12.28 6.10 -11.72
N TYR A 411 -12.09 5.00 -11.01
CA TYR A 411 -12.78 4.66 -9.77
C TYR A 411 -11.81 4.76 -8.60
N ILE A 412 -12.10 5.64 -7.64
CA ILE A 412 -11.15 6.07 -6.62
C ILE A 412 -11.69 5.72 -5.22
N PRO A 413 -10.92 5.00 -4.37
CA PRO A 413 -11.25 4.81 -2.96
C PRO A 413 -10.92 6.07 -2.16
N VAL A 414 -11.91 6.95 -1.96
CA VAL A 414 -11.70 8.26 -1.35
C VAL A 414 -11.90 8.23 0.15
N MET A 415 -11.01 8.91 0.87
CA MET A 415 -11.16 9.31 2.28
C MET A 415 -11.29 10.83 2.37
N GLU A 416 -12.24 11.33 3.14
CA GLU A 416 -12.39 12.77 3.41
C GLU A 416 -12.19 13.03 4.90
N GLY A 417 -11.00 13.54 5.26
CA GLY A 417 -10.61 13.88 6.62
C GLY A 417 -9.73 15.12 6.66
N GLY A 418 -9.67 15.79 7.81
CA GLY A 418 -8.87 17.00 8.01
C GLY A 418 -7.82 16.86 9.11
N ARG A 419 -6.79 17.70 9.06
CA ARG A 419 -5.76 17.83 10.10
C ARG A 419 -5.43 19.31 10.33
N VAL A 420 -5.16 19.67 11.59
CA VAL A 420 -4.65 21.01 11.91
C VAL A 420 -3.14 21.05 11.69
N PHE A 421 -2.69 22.03 10.90
CA PHE A 421 -1.28 22.35 10.66
C PHE A 421 -0.92 23.67 11.35
N VAL A 422 0.23 23.70 12.01
CA VAL A 422 0.74 24.88 12.72
C VAL A 422 2.26 24.76 12.82
N ASP A 423 2.97 25.88 12.76
CA ASP A 423 4.42 25.89 13.03
C ASP A 423 4.72 25.50 14.49
N PRO A 424 5.89 24.91 14.76
CA PRO A 424 6.40 24.84 16.12
C PRO A 424 6.65 26.26 16.66
N ALA A 425 6.70 26.38 17.99
CA ALA A 425 6.93 27.67 18.65
C ALA A 425 8.21 28.39 18.17
N ASN A 426 9.24 27.62 17.80
CA ASN A 426 10.44 28.13 17.15
C ASN A 426 10.88 27.17 16.03
N VAL A 427 10.79 27.65 14.78
CA VAL A 427 11.14 26.89 13.57
C VAL A 427 12.65 26.72 13.43
N LYS A 428 13.44 27.74 13.80
CA LYS A 428 14.90 27.75 13.61
C LYS A 428 15.62 26.78 14.54
N ASP A 429 15.11 26.63 15.76
CA ASP A 429 15.68 25.75 16.78
C ASP A 429 15.02 24.36 16.79
N TRP A 430 14.25 24.04 15.73
CA TRP A 430 13.62 22.74 15.64
C TRP A 430 14.66 21.63 15.48
N THR A 431 14.54 20.60 16.32
CA THR A 431 15.32 19.38 16.23
C THR A 431 14.40 18.18 16.07
N TYR A 432 14.74 17.26 15.17
CA TYR A 432 14.02 16.00 15.07
C TYR A 432 14.21 15.16 16.33
N LYS A 433 13.18 14.41 16.68
CA LYS A 433 13.22 13.48 17.82
C LYS A 433 13.69 12.10 17.32
N PRO A 434 14.62 11.45 18.03
CA PRO A 434 15.04 10.09 17.67
C PRO A 434 13.91 9.08 17.93
N GLY A 435 14.10 7.85 17.44
CA GLY A 435 13.12 6.77 17.56
C GLY A 435 12.15 6.71 16.38
N MET A 436 10.98 6.10 16.59
CA MET A 436 9.97 5.87 15.55
C MET A 436 8.92 6.97 15.48
N MET A 437 9.32 8.20 15.79
CA MET A 437 8.42 9.34 15.73
C MET A 437 8.35 9.88 14.30
N VAL A 438 7.13 10.12 13.81
CA VAL A 438 6.94 10.87 12.57
C VAL A 438 7.37 12.32 12.80
N ASN A 439 8.49 12.71 12.21
CA ASN A 439 9.10 14.02 12.38
C ASN A 439 8.57 15.00 11.34
N THR A 440 7.39 15.56 11.61
CA THR A 440 6.65 16.43 10.68
C THR A 440 7.21 17.85 10.59
N GLY A 441 7.92 18.32 11.62
CA GLY A 441 8.28 19.74 11.72
C GLY A 441 7.09 20.66 12.04
N LEU A 442 5.98 20.11 12.57
CA LEU A 442 4.79 20.86 12.98
C LEU A 442 4.73 21.04 14.51
N GLY A 443 4.05 22.08 14.96
CA GLY A 443 3.71 22.32 16.36
C GLY A 443 2.50 21.50 16.83
N ALA A 444 2.22 21.60 18.14
CA ALA A 444 1.01 21.02 18.71
C ALA A 444 -0.20 21.87 18.31
N PRO A 445 -1.29 21.27 17.78
CA PRO A 445 -2.48 22.03 17.42
C PRO A 445 -3.20 22.55 18.67
N PRO A 446 -3.93 23.68 18.58
CA PRO A 446 -4.78 24.16 19.67
C PRO A 446 -5.83 23.12 20.07
N ALA A 447 -6.04 22.93 21.37
CA ALA A 447 -6.92 21.88 21.90
C ALA A 447 -8.40 22.02 21.47
N ASN A 448 -8.85 23.23 21.16
CA ASN A 448 -10.21 23.52 20.73
C ASN A 448 -10.43 23.33 19.22
N LEU A 449 -9.38 23.13 18.43
CA LEU A 449 -9.46 22.98 16.98
C LEU A 449 -9.32 21.50 16.61
N VAL A 450 -10.43 20.77 16.66
CA VAL A 450 -10.48 19.33 16.39
C VAL A 450 -11.16 19.10 15.03
N PRO A 451 -10.53 18.38 14.08
CA PRO A 451 -11.18 18.01 12.84
C PRO A 451 -12.37 17.07 13.11
N PRO A 452 -13.46 17.16 12.31
CA PRO A 452 -14.50 16.14 12.30
C PRO A 452 -13.94 14.75 11.99
N ALA A 453 -14.68 13.71 12.38
CA ALA A 453 -14.37 12.34 11.98
C ALA A 453 -14.31 12.23 10.45
N ALA A 454 -13.31 11.51 9.95
CA ALA A 454 -13.17 11.26 8.53
C ALA A 454 -14.24 10.29 8.01
N VAL A 455 -14.64 10.47 6.76
CA VAL A 455 -15.61 9.62 6.06
C VAL A 455 -14.99 9.04 4.78
N SER A 456 -15.63 8.05 4.17
CA SER A 456 -15.18 7.50 2.88
C SER A 456 -16.28 7.53 1.83
N LYS A 457 -15.87 7.52 0.57
CA LYS A 457 -16.73 7.36 -0.59
C LYS A 457 -16.01 6.62 -1.70
N LEU A 458 -16.75 5.87 -2.51
CA LEU A 458 -16.29 5.39 -3.81
C LEU A 458 -16.67 6.45 -4.85
N VAL A 459 -15.68 7.00 -5.55
CA VAL A 459 -15.88 8.04 -6.57
C VAL A 459 -15.63 7.46 -7.95
N ALA A 460 -16.49 7.77 -8.91
CA ALA A 460 -16.15 7.66 -10.33
C ALA A 460 -15.86 9.04 -10.90
N PHE A 461 -14.66 9.22 -11.44
CA PHE A 461 -14.17 10.42 -12.07
C PHE A 461 -14.16 10.24 -13.59
N ASP A 462 -14.81 11.16 -14.30
CA ASP A 462 -14.79 11.24 -15.75
C ASP A 462 -13.53 11.98 -16.20
N VAL A 463 -12.59 11.23 -16.78
CA VAL A 463 -11.27 11.73 -17.16
C VAL A 463 -11.37 12.74 -18.30
N ALA A 464 -12.23 12.47 -19.29
CA ALA A 464 -12.37 13.32 -20.47
C ALA A 464 -13.07 14.64 -20.14
N ASN A 465 -14.06 14.62 -19.24
CA ASN A 465 -14.80 15.80 -18.81
C ASN A 465 -14.25 16.46 -17.53
N ASN A 466 -13.19 15.89 -16.95
CA ASN A 466 -12.47 16.41 -15.79
C ASN A 466 -13.37 16.72 -14.58
N LYS A 467 -14.27 15.79 -14.23
CA LYS A 467 -15.23 15.96 -13.13
C LYS A 467 -15.70 14.62 -12.55
N VAL A 468 -16.19 14.64 -11.31
CA VAL A 468 -16.89 13.49 -10.72
C VAL A 468 -18.18 13.19 -11.50
N ALA A 469 -18.31 11.96 -11.98
CA ALA A 469 -19.52 11.46 -12.65
C ALA A 469 -20.57 11.01 -11.63
N TRP A 470 -20.15 10.25 -10.62
CA TRP A 470 -20.98 9.82 -9.51
C TRP A 470 -20.11 9.49 -8.28
N SER A 471 -20.73 9.40 -7.11
CA SER A 471 -20.07 8.90 -5.90
C SER A 471 -21.07 8.20 -4.99
N VAL A 472 -20.60 7.23 -4.21
CA VAL A 472 -21.40 6.52 -3.20
C VAL A 472 -20.68 6.53 -1.84
N PRO A 473 -21.36 6.84 -0.72
CA PRO A 473 -20.76 6.75 0.61
C PRO A 473 -20.30 5.32 0.93
N GLN A 474 -19.20 5.21 1.67
CA GLN A 474 -18.64 3.94 2.13
C GLN A 474 -18.44 3.96 3.66
N PRO A 475 -18.53 2.81 4.34
CA PRO A 475 -18.34 2.73 5.78
C PRO A 475 -16.88 3.00 6.16
N GLY A 476 -16.69 3.58 7.35
CA GLY A 476 -15.37 3.80 7.96
C GLY A 476 -14.38 4.57 7.08
N VAL A 477 -13.09 4.35 7.33
CA VAL A 477 -11.96 4.84 6.51
C VAL A 477 -10.98 3.73 6.17
N PHE A 478 -10.13 3.91 5.16
CA PHE A 478 -9.29 2.84 4.59
C PHE A 478 -10.13 1.69 4.01
N ASN A 479 -11.05 2.00 3.09
CA ASN A 479 -11.62 0.97 2.21
C ASN A 479 -10.55 0.51 1.20
N GLY A 480 -10.65 -0.73 0.73
CA GLY A 480 -9.62 -1.36 -0.08
C GLY A 480 -9.53 -0.85 -1.52
N GLY A 481 -8.52 -1.34 -2.22
CA GLY A 481 -8.34 -1.06 -3.66
C GLY A 481 -9.47 -1.62 -4.52
N ILE A 482 -9.56 -1.12 -5.74
CA ILE A 482 -10.66 -1.41 -6.67
C ILE A 482 -10.15 -2.23 -7.85
N MET A 483 -11.01 -3.07 -8.42
CA MET A 483 -10.82 -3.63 -9.76
C MET A 483 -12.07 -3.38 -10.61
N ALA A 484 -11.88 -2.91 -11.84
CA ALA A 484 -12.93 -2.82 -12.84
C ALA A 484 -12.93 -4.04 -13.78
N THR A 485 -14.08 -4.38 -14.37
CA THR A 485 -14.20 -5.54 -15.28
C THR A 485 -14.99 -5.24 -16.55
N GLY A 486 -14.75 -6.02 -17.62
CA GLY A 486 -15.51 -5.99 -18.88
C GLY A 486 -17.01 -6.26 -18.70
N GLY A 487 -17.36 -7.00 -17.66
CA GLY A 487 -18.74 -7.25 -17.21
C GLY A 487 -19.50 -6.05 -16.66
N GLY A 488 -18.88 -4.85 -16.62
CA GLY A 488 -19.53 -3.63 -16.14
C GLY A 488 -19.60 -3.55 -14.62
N LEU A 489 -18.66 -4.20 -13.92
CA LEU A 489 -18.61 -4.28 -12.46
C LEU A 489 -17.35 -3.63 -11.89
N LEU A 490 -17.46 -3.15 -10.67
CA LEU A 490 -16.37 -2.80 -9.77
C LEU A 490 -16.37 -3.77 -8.59
N PHE A 491 -15.22 -4.32 -8.24
CA PHE A 491 -15.03 -5.11 -7.03
C PHE A 491 -14.20 -4.33 -6.03
N GLN A 492 -14.66 -4.30 -4.77
CA GLN A 492 -13.95 -3.61 -3.69
C GLN A 492 -14.24 -4.26 -2.34
N GLY A 493 -13.19 -4.42 -1.54
CA GLY A 493 -13.32 -4.76 -0.13
C GLY A 493 -13.48 -3.51 0.75
N THR A 494 -14.33 -3.57 1.77
CA THR A 494 -14.65 -2.41 2.62
C THR A 494 -14.18 -2.61 4.06
N ASN A 495 -14.01 -1.50 4.78
CA ASN A 495 -13.57 -1.48 6.18
C ASN A 495 -14.46 -2.36 7.08
N ASP A 496 -15.77 -2.35 6.84
CA ASP A 496 -16.75 -3.13 7.60
C ASP A 496 -16.70 -4.66 7.36
N GLY A 497 -15.73 -5.13 6.58
CA GLY A 497 -15.46 -6.55 6.37
C GLY A 497 -16.31 -7.20 5.29
N ASN A 498 -16.90 -6.40 4.39
CA ASN A 498 -17.61 -6.88 3.22
C ASN A 498 -16.72 -6.84 1.97
N PHE A 499 -16.84 -7.86 1.11
CA PHE A 499 -16.35 -7.82 -0.26
C PHE A 499 -17.54 -7.59 -1.18
N ASN A 500 -17.54 -6.49 -1.94
CA ASN A 500 -18.70 -5.99 -2.65
C ASN A 500 -18.45 -5.96 -4.15
N ALA A 501 -19.52 -6.09 -4.93
CA ALA A 501 -19.55 -5.73 -6.34
C ALA A 501 -20.54 -4.58 -6.58
N TYR A 502 -20.12 -3.58 -7.35
CA TYR A 502 -20.91 -2.41 -7.73
C TYR A 502 -21.03 -2.33 -9.24
N SER A 503 -22.11 -1.70 -9.71
CA SER A 503 -22.25 -1.28 -11.10
C SER A 503 -21.22 -0.19 -11.44
N ALA A 504 -20.50 -0.38 -12.54
CA ALA A 504 -19.45 0.55 -12.98
C ALA A 504 -20.00 1.88 -13.52
N THR A 505 -21.29 1.96 -13.85
CA THR A 505 -21.91 3.15 -14.47
C THR A 505 -22.61 4.07 -13.48
N ASP A 506 -23.09 3.54 -12.36
CA ASP A 506 -23.91 4.30 -11.40
C ASP A 506 -23.58 4.01 -9.92
N GLY A 507 -22.60 3.14 -9.64
CA GLY A 507 -22.16 2.83 -8.28
C GLY A 507 -23.14 2.02 -7.43
N ARG A 508 -24.26 1.53 -7.99
CA ARG A 508 -25.20 0.71 -7.23
C ARG A 508 -24.54 -0.59 -6.79
N LYS A 509 -24.67 -0.94 -5.50
CA LYS A 509 -24.21 -2.24 -4.98
C LYS A 509 -25.10 -3.36 -5.54
N LEU A 510 -24.49 -4.34 -6.20
CA LEU A 510 -25.18 -5.46 -6.85
C LEU A 510 -24.99 -6.79 -6.11
N TRP A 511 -23.89 -6.91 -5.36
CA TRP A 511 -23.54 -8.12 -4.62
C TRP A 511 -22.65 -7.78 -3.43
N SER A 512 -22.71 -8.60 -2.37
CA SER A 512 -21.88 -8.47 -1.17
C SER A 512 -21.63 -9.84 -0.54
N PHE A 513 -20.45 -10.00 0.04
CA PHE A 513 -20.05 -11.18 0.80
C PHE A 513 -19.36 -10.79 2.11
N PRO A 514 -19.79 -11.34 3.27
CA PRO A 514 -19.16 -11.06 4.55
C PRO A 514 -17.82 -11.82 4.67
N ALA A 515 -16.72 -11.10 4.48
CA ALA A 515 -15.36 -11.65 4.41
C ALA A 515 -14.74 -11.96 5.78
N GLN A 516 -15.43 -11.61 6.88
CA GLN A 516 -15.00 -11.78 8.27
C GLN A 516 -13.73 -11.00 8.67
N ASN A 517 -13.26 -10.08 7.84
CA ASN A 517 -12.18 -9.15 8.13
C ASN A 517 -12.25 -7.96 7.18
N GLY A 518 -11.81 -6.79 7.61
CA GLY A 518 -11.63 -5.63 6.72
C GLY A 518 -10.62 -5.95 5.62
N ILE A 519 -10.75 -5.28 4.48
CA ILE A 519 -9.98 -5.59 3.27
C ILE A 519 -9.35 -4.33 2.72
N LEU A 520 -8.01 -4.28 2.68
CA LEU A 520 -7.26 -3.17 2.10
C LEU A 520 -6.73 -3.45 0.68
N SER A 521 -6.44 -4.71 0.33
CA SER A 521 -5.91 -5.10 -0.98
C SER A 521 -6.90 -4.83 -2.10
N ALA A 522 -6.43 -4.60 -3.33
CA ALA A 522 -7.30 -4.66 -4.49
C ALA A 522 -7.57 -6.12 -4.90
N PRO A 523 -8.77 -6.44 -5.40
CA PRO A 523 -9.06 -7.74 -5.98
C PRO A 523 -8.42 -7.89 -7.36
N ILE A 524 -8.34 -9.15 -7.83
CA ILE A 524 -7.90 -9.50 -9.19
C ILE A 524 -8.89 -10.44 -9.87
N SER A 525 -8.84 -10.53 -11.20
CA SER A 525 -9.70 -11.41 -11.99
C SER A 525 -8.90 -12.12 -13.09
N TYR A 526 -9.08 -13.43 -13.20
CA TYR A 526 -8.33 -14.31 -14.09
C TYR A 526 -9.19 -15.49 -14.56
N THR A 527 -8.71 -16.27 -15.54
CA THR A 527 -9.36 -17.54 -15.92
C THR A 527 -8.46 -18.74 -15.68
N VAL A 528 -9.07 -19.87 -15.28
CA VAL A 528 -8.39 -21.18 -15.26
C VAL A 528 -9.32 -22.20 -15.89
N GLY A 529 -8.84 -22.90 -16.92
CA GLY A 529 -9.66 -23.87 -17.66
C GLY A 529 -10.94 -23.24 -18.24
N GLY A 530 -10.85 -22.00 -18.73
CA GLY A 530 -11.96 -21.26 -19.32
C GLY A 530 -12.99 -20.69 -18.34
N LYS A 531 -12.85 -20.89 -17.02
CA LYS A 531 -13.74 -20.33 -16.00
C LYS A 531 -13.12 -19.07 -15.38
N GLN A 532 -13.88 -17.97 -15.32
CA GLN A 532 -13.47 -16.74 -14.62
C GLN A 532 -13.55 -16.89 -13.10
N TYR A 533 -12.53 -16.39 -12.42
CA TYR A 533 -12.41 -16.29 -10.97
C TYR A 533 -12.09 -14.85 -10.56
N VAL A 534 -12.55 -14.45 -9.37
CA VAL A 534 -12.17 -13.19 -8.71
C VAL A 534 -11.55 -13.53 -7.37
N SER A 535 -10.34 -13.04 -7.10
CA SER A 535 -9.64 -13.29 -5.83
C SER A 535 -9.33 -11.99 -5.10
N VAL A 536 -9.34 -12.03 -3.77
CA VAL A 536 -8.98 -10.91 -2.89
C VAL A 536 -8.32 -11.44 -1.62
N ILE A 537 -7.42 -10.67 -1.01
CA ILE A 537 -6.73 -11.04 0.23
C ILE A 537 -7.27 -10.18 1.38
N THR A 538 -7.87 -10.81 2.39
CA THR A 538 -8.39 -10.10 3.56
C THR A 538 -7.28 -9.71 4.51
N GLY A 539 -7.45 -8.57 5.18
CA GLY A 539 -6.46 -8.00 6.08
C GLY A 539 -6.75 -6.52 6.29
N PHE A 540 -6.99 -6.15 7.54
CA PHE A 540 -7.17 -4.77 7.93
C PHE A 540 -5.98 -4.28 8.72
N ARG A 541 -5.61 -3.02 8.51
CA ARG A 541 -4.52 -2.39 9.24
C ARG A 541 -4.80 -0.91 9.43
N SER A 542 -4.78 -0.48 10.67
CA SER A 542 -4.69 0.92 11.07
C SER A 542 -3.87 1.04 12.35
N SER A 543 -3.12 2.13 12.48
CA SER A 543 -2.45 2.47 13.75
C SER A 543 -3.48 2.83 14.82
N PHE A 544 -4.53 3.55 14.44
CA PHE A 544 -5.54 4.08 15.36
C PHE A 544 -6.88 3.37 15.21
N PRO A 545 -7.70 3.31 16.27
CA PRO A 545 -8.99 2.65 16.22
C PRO A 545 -9.87 3.17 15.09
N ASN A 546 -10.62 2.27 14.48
CA ASN A 546 -11.57 2.57 13.41
C ASN A 546 -12.98 2.10 13.79
N VAL A 547 -13.97 2.37 12.95
CA VAL A 547 -15.34 1.89 13.15
C VAL A 547 -15.80 1.12 11.90
N PRO A 548 -15.99 -0.22 11.99
CA PRO A 548 -15.63 -1.08 13.12
C PRO A 548 -14.11 -1.11 13.38
N ASN A 549 -13.72 -1.47 14.60
CA ASN A 549 -12.31 -1.71 14.92
C ASN A 549 -11.99 -3.19 14.74
N TRP A 550 -10.85 -3.49 14.12
CA TRP A 550 -10.40 -4.87 13.91
C TRP A 550 -9.32 -5.23 14.92
N ASP A 551 -9.63 -6.10 15.88
CA ASP A 551 -8.64 -6.60 16.83
C ASP A 551 -7.59 -7.44 16.11
N TYR A 552 -6.31 -7.02 16.22
CA TYR A 552 -5.16 -7.67 15.62
C TYR A 552 -5.12 -9.20 15.83
N ARG A 553 -5.48 -9.68 17.03
CA ARG A 553 -5.41 -11.12 17.38
C ARG A 553 -6.52 -11.94 16.74
N GLN A 554 -7.61 -11.28 16.36
CA GLN A 554 -8.84 -11.92 15.92
C GLN A 554 -9.03 -11.87 14.41
N GLN A 555 -8.25 -11.02 13.73
CA GLN A 555 -8.30 -10.86 12.28
C GLN A 555 -8.09 -12.19 11.55
N GLN A 556 -9.11 -12.59 10.79
CA GLN A 556 -9.05 -13.72 9.87
C GLN A 556 -8.45 -13.26 8.54
N ARG A 557 -7.13 -13.45 8.37
CA ARG A 557 -6.38 -13.11 7.15
C ARG A 557 -6.45 -14.28 6.18
N ARG A 558 -7.02 -14.07 4.99
CA ARG A 558 -7.36 -15.15 4.05
C ARG A 558 -7.19 -14.72 2.60
N VAL A 559 -6.88 -15.67 1.73
CA VAL A 559 -7.23 -15.55 0.31
C VAL A 559 -8.67 -16.01 0.14
N LEU A 560 -9.51 -15.19 -0.47
CA LEU A 560 -10.87 -15.52 -0.84
C LEU A 560 -11.01 -15.52 -2.36
N THR A 561 -11.51 -16.61 -2.93
CA THR A 561 -11.69 -16.73 -4.38
C THR A 561 -13.12 -17.10 -4.72
N PHE A 562 -13.69 -16.35 -5.64
CA PHE A 562 -15.09 -16.40 -6.04
C PHE A 562 -15.23 -16.79 -7.50
N ALA A 563 -16.33 -17.46 -7.81
CA ALA A 563 -16.76 -17.71 -9.19
C ALA A 563 -18.27 -17.93 -9.25
N ILE A 564 -18.84 -17.85 -10.46
CA ILE A 564 -20.27 -18.17 -10.65
C ILE A 564 -20.53 -19.61 -10.18
N GLY A 565 -21.58 -19.75 -9.36
CA GLY A 565 -22.00 -21.02 -8.77
C GLY A 565 -21.11 -21.54 -7.65
N GLY A 566 -20.23 -20.71 -7.08
CA GLY A 566 -19.49 -21.06 -5.87
C GLY A 566 -20.43 -21.26 -4.67
N THR A 567 -20.22 -22.32 -3.90
CA THR A 567 -21.11 -22.73 -2.79
C THR A 567 -20.37 -22.96 -1.47
N LYS A 568 -19.06 -22.68 -1.41
CA LYS A 568 -18.31 -22.80 -0.16
C LYS A 568 -18.77 -21.72 0.82
N ALA A 569 -18.59 -22.01 2.10
CA ALA A 569 -18.83 -21.07 3.18
C ALA A 569 -17.54 -20.89 3.97
N LEU A 570 -17.34 -19.70 4.52
CA LEU A 570 -16.29 -19.50 5.51
C LEU A 570 -16.65 -20.22 6.81
N PRO A 571 -15.65 -20.71 7.56
CA PRO A 571 -15.88 -21.20 8.92
C PRO A 571 -16.60 -20.13 9.74
N LYS A 572 -17.50 -20.56 10.62
CA LYS A 572 -18.12 -19.64 11.59
C LYS A 572 -17.03 -19.07 12.49
N PHE A 573 -16.99 -17.75 12.61
CA PHE A 573 -16.06 -17.03 13.48
C PHE A 573 -16.86 -16.11 14.40
N GLU A 574 -16.69 -16.28 15.70
CA GLU A 574 -17.27 -15.41 16.72
C GLU A 574 -16.11 -14.68 17.41
N PRO A 575 -15.99 -13.35 17.22
CA PRO A 575 -14.97 -12.56 17.91
C PRO A 575 -15.12 -12.70 19.42
N VAL A 576 -14.01 -12.91 20.12
CA VAL A 576 -13.96 -12.95 21.59
C VAL A 576 -13.22 -11.72 22.07
N ASP A 577 -13.93 -10.79 22.70
CA ASP A 577 -13.28 -9.61 23.29
C ASP A 577 -12.45 -10.01 24.51
N GLU A 578 -11.12 -10.03 24.37
CA GLU A 578 -10.23 -10.31 25.49
C GLU A 578 -10.33 -9.19 26.53
N PRO A 579 -10.48 -9.53 27.83
CA PRO A 579 -10.51 -8.51 28.87
C PRO A 579 -9.15 -7.82 29.01
N ILE A 580 -9.19 -6.57 29.45
CA ILE A 580 -7.97 -5.87 29.91
C ILE A 580 -7.33 -6.72 31.00
N GLN A 581 -6.05 -7.02 30.81
CA GLN A 581 -5.27 -7.79 31.78
C GLN A 581 -4.76 -6.82 32.83
N ASP A 582 -4.88 -7.17 34.12
CA ASP A 582 -4.25 -6.43 35.22
C ASP A 582 -3.77 -7.38 36.32
N ASP A 583 -2.73 -6.94 37.02
CA ASP A 583 -2.23 -7.58 38.24
C ASP A 583 -2.49 -6.63 39.42
N PRO A 584 -3.46 -6.93 40.30
CA PRO A 584 -3.76 -6.10 41.46
C PRO A 584 -2.58 -5.90 42.42
N ALA A 585 -1.62 -6.81 42.45
CA ALA A 585 -0.43 -6.70 43.29
C ALA A 585 0.59 -5.68 42.75
N PHE A 586 0.52 -5.36 41.45
CA PHE A 586 1.41 -4.39 40.83
C PHE A 586 1.07 -2.96 41.29
N THR A 587 1.97 -2.30 42.03
CA THR A 587 1.77 -0.90 42.42
C THR A 587 2.30 0.04 41.34
N VAL A 588 1.43 0.88 40.77
CA VAL A 588 1.83 1.84 39.73
C VAL A 588 2.59 3.01 40.37
N ASP A 589 3.85 3.16 39.99
CA ASP A 589 4.64 4.37 40.22
C ASP A 589 4.34 5.38 39.10
N VAL A 590 3.72 6.50 39.46
CA VAL A 590 3.30 7.56 38.54
C VAL A 590 4.50 8.25 37.87
N ALA A 591 5.63 8.37 38.56
CA ALA A 591 6.83 9.00 38.00
C ALA A 591 7.45 8.11 36.92
N LYS A 592 7.55 6.80 37.17
CA LYS A 592 7.99 5.84 36.15
C LYS A 592 7.01 5.74 34.98
N ALA A 593 5.71 5.74 35.27
CA ALA A 593 4.68 5.72 34.23
C ALA A 593 4.76 6.95 33.30
N LYS A 594 5.10 8.14 33.85
CA LYS A 594 5.33 9.35 33.04
C LYS A 594 6.52 9.20 32.08
N VAL A 595 7.60 8.54 32.50
CA VAL A 595 8.74 8.21 31.62
C VAL A 595 8.29 7.24 30.54
N GLY A 596 7.60 6.16 30.92
CA GLY A 596 7.04 5.18 29.99
C GLY A 596 6.10 5.79 28.96
N ALA A 597 5.29 6.77 29.35
CA ALA A 597 4.40 7.50 28.44
C ALA A 597 5.17 8.24 27.35
N GLY A 598 6.31 8.84 27.68
CA GLY A 598 7.19 9.48 26.69
C GLY A 598 7.72 8.50 25.66
N ILE A 599 8.23 7.35 26.13
CA ILE A 599 8.78 6.29 25.27
C ILE A 599 7.69 5.66 24.40
N TYR A 600 6.53 5.35 24.98
CA TYR A 600 5.41 4.78 24.25
C TYR A 600 5.00 5.67 23.06
N ASN A 601 4.86 6.98 23.32
CA ASN A 601 4.46 7.93 22.30
C ASN A 601 5.53 8.18 21.23
N SER A 602 6.80 7.91 21.50
CA SER A 602 7.88 8.05 20.50
C SER A 602 8.18 6.77 19.73
N SER A 603 7.85 5.60 20.28
CA SER A 603 8.40 4.32 19.80
C SER A 603 7.36 3.22 19.58
N CYS A 604 6.19 3.29 20.20
CA CYS A 604 5.21 2.20 20.21
C CYS A 604 3.85 2.59 19.59
N VAL A 605 3.49 3.87 19.67
CA VAL A 605 2.15 4.39 19.32
C VAL A 605 1.74 4.10 17.88
N ILE A 606 2.69 4.04 16.95
CA ILE A 606 2.38 3.82 15.53
C ILE A 606 1.86 2.40 15.24
N CYS A 607 2.20 1.43 16.09
CA CYS A 607 1.73 0.06 15.99
C CYS A 607 0.58 -0.20 16.98
N HIS A 608 0.72 0.26 18.22
CA HIS A 608 -0.19 -0.05 19.32
C HIS A 608 -1.28 1.01 19.58
N GLY A 609 -1.28 2.10 18.80
CA GLY A 609 -2.30 3.14 18.79
C GLY A 609 -2.23 4.15 19.93
N ALA A 610 -2.90 5.29 19.76
CA ALA A 610 -2.95 6.34 20.77
C ALA A 610 -3.59 5.82 22.07
N GLY A 611 -2.95 6.09 23.21
CA GLY A 611 -3.45 5.65 24.52
C GLY A 611 -3.57 4.13 24.68
N MET A 612 -2.86 3.35 23.86
CA MET A 612 -2.90 1.87 23.77
C MET A 612 -4.20 1.29 23.23
N MET A 613 -4.97 2.07 22.48
CA MET A 613 -6.12 1.57 21.73
C MET A 613 -5.66 1.25 20.30
N ALA A 614 -5.42 -0.02 20.01
CA ALA A 614 -4.87 -0.44 18.72
C ALA A 614 -5.93 -0.52 17.61
N GLY A 615 -5.57 -0.12 16.39
CA GLY A 615 -6.41 -0.14 15.19
C GLY A 615 -6.30 -1.38 14.31
N GLY A 616 -5.71 -2.46 14.84
CA GLY A 616 -5.49 -3.72 14.13
C GLY A 616 -4.09 -3.93 13.55
N ALA A 617 -3.20 -2.92 13.61
CA ALA A 617 -1.81 -3.07 13.18
C ALA A 617 -0.95 -3.94 14.12
N ALA A 618 -1.23 -3.92 15.42
CA ALA A 618 -0.56 -4.70 16.45
C ALA A 618 -1.52 -4.96 17.62
N PRO A 619 -1.17 -5.84 18.58
CA PRO A 619 -2.03 -6.11 19.72
C PRO A 619 -2.28 -4.88 20.60
N ASP A 620 -3.45 -4.81 21.22
CA ASP A 620 -3.71 -3.88 22.33
C ASP A 620 -2.88 -4.29 23.56
N LEU A 621 -1.97 -3.41 24.00
CA LEU A 621 -1.05 -3.71 25.09
C LEU A 621 -1.73 -3.79 26.45
N ARG A 622 -2.91 -3.18 26.62
CA ARG A 622 -3.68 -3.25 27.88
C ARG A 622 -4.25 -4.65 28.10
N LYS A 623 -4.50 -5.37 27.01
CA LYS A 623 -4.99 -6.76 27.01
C LYS A 623 -3.87 -7.80 26.98
N SER A 624 -2.60 -7.39 27.00
CA SER A 624 -1.47 -8.32 26.99
C SER A 624 -1.04 -8.69 28.41
N ALA A 625 -0.78 -9.97 28.64
CA ALA A 625 -0.15 -10.46 29.88
C ALA A 625 1.38 -10.27 29.89
N VAL A 626 2.00 -10.04 28.72
CA VAL A 626 3.47 -9.87 28.58
C VAL A 626 4.04 -8.80 29.53
N PRO A 627 3.43 -7.60 29.67
CA PRO A 627 3.94 -6.57 30.58
C PRO A 627 3.82 -6.91 32.07
N LEU A 628 3.14 -8.00 32.45
CA LEU A 628 2.99 -8.40 33.85
C LEU A 628 4.29 -8.99 34.40
N ASP A 629 5.12 -9.62 33.56
CA ASP A 629 6.42 -10.18 33.93
C ASP A 629 7.57 -9.37 33.31
N ALA A 630 8.58 -9.03 34.12
CA ALA A 630 9.66 -8.13 33.71
C ALA A 630 10.55 -8.73 32.63
N GLU A 631 10.98 -9.98 32.84
CA GLU A 631 11.89 -10.71 31.96
C GLU A 631 11.20 -11.04 30.63
N THR A 632 9.94 -11.47 30.69
CA THR A 632 9.12 -11.70 29.49
C THR A 632 8.92 -10.41 28.71
N PHE A 633 8.63 -9.28 29.36
CA PHE A 633 8.51 -8.00 28.68
C PHE A 633 9.82 -7.56 28.02
N LYS A 634 10.95 -7.72 28.72
CA LYS A 634 12.28 -7.42 28.18
C LYS A 634 12.62 -8.29 26.97
N SER A 635 12.39 -9.59 27.04
CA SER A 635 12.66 -10.50 25.92
C SER A 635 11.88 -10.13 24.66
N VAL A 636 10.65 -9.64 24.80
CA VAL A 636 9.82 -9.22 23.67
C VAL A 636 10.25 -7.85 23.12
N VAL A 637 10.40 -6.85 23.99
CA VAL A 637 10.60 -5.45 23.56
C VAL A 637 12.07 -5.18 23.23
N HIS A 638 13.00 -5.66 24.05
CA HIS A 638 14.43 -5.39 23.91
C HIS A 638 15.13 -6.48 23.09
N ASP A 639 14.95 -7.76 23.45
CA ASP A 639 15.71 -8.88 22.85
C ASP A 639 15.11 -9.41 21.53
N GLY A 640 13.91 -8.96 21.18
CA GLY A 640 13.30 -9.27 19.88
C GLY A 640 12.69 -10.68 19.77
N ALA A 641 12.21 -11.27 20.86
CA ALA A 641 11.60 -12.61 20.86
C ALA A 641 10.41 -12.75 19.87
N LEU A 642 9.79 -11.64 19.47
CA LEU A 642 8.68 -11.60 18.51
C LEU A 642 9.02 -10.97 17.15
N MET A 643 10.30 -10.87 16.80
CA MET A 643 10.75 -10.34 15.49
C MET A 643 10.11 -11.07 14.30
N ALA A 644 10.03 -12.41 14.36
CA ALA A 644 9.36 -13.23 13.34
C ALA A 644 7.83 -12.99 13.24
N ARG A 645 7.23 -12.34 14.25
CA ARG A 645 5.81 -11.93 14.28
C ARG A 645 5.64 -10.42 14.03
N GLY A 646 6.67 -9.74 13.54
CA GLY A 646 6.62 -8.34 13.13
C GLY A 646 6.87 -7.31 14.24
N MET A 647 7.20 -7.75 15.46
CA MET A 647 7.58 -6.85 16.56
C MET A 647 9.09 -6.58 16.53
N GLY A 648 9.49 -5.38 16.10
CA GLY A 648 10.88 -4.94 16.08
C GLY A 648 11.50 -4.89 17.48
N ALA A 649 12.75 -5.31 17.63
CA ALA A 649 13.53 -5.21 18.86
C ALA A 649 13.94 -3.76 19.14
N PHE A 650 14.01 -3.32 20.40
CA PHE A 650 14.37 -1.97 20.86
C PHE A 650 15.57 -2.00 21.82
N GLU A 651 16.72 -2.51 21.35
CA GLU A 651 17.97 -2.72 22.11
C GLU A 651 18.54 -1.44 22.76
N GLN A 652 18.10 -0.27 22.33
CA GLN A 652 18.53 1.00 22.91
C GLN A 652 17.79 1.36 24.22
N LEU A 653 16.69 0.66 24.57
CA LEU A 653 15.92 0.93 25.78
C LEU A 653 16.60 0.29 26.99
N SER A 654 16.84 1.09 28.03
CA SER A 654 17.40 0.59 29.29
C SER A 654 16.37 -0.20 30.10
N ASP A 655 16.82 -0.95 31.12
CA ASP A 655 15.92 -1.63 32.06
C ASP A 655 14.97 -0.64 32.76
N ALA A 656 15.42 0.59 33.01
CA ALA A 656 14.57 1.65 33.57
C ALA A 656 13.50 2.13 32.59
N ASP A 657 13.82 2.21 31.29
CA ASP A 657 12.86 2.56 30.23
C ASP A 657 11.78 1.49 30.09
N LEU A 658 12.19 0.21 30.10
CA LEU A 658 11.31 -0.94 30.04
C LEU A 658 10.38 -0.99 31.26
N GLU A 659 10.91 -0.74 32.45
CA GLU A 659 10.10 -0.67 33.67
C GLU A 659 9.13 0.52 33.64
N GLY A 660 9.56 1.67 33.13
CA GLY A 660 8.69 2.82 32.89
C GLY A 660 7.51 2.47 31.96
N LEU A 661 7.78 1.78 30.85
CA LEU A 661 6.76 1.29 29.93
C LEU A 661 5.77 0.34 30.62
N ARG A 662 6.25 -0.61 31.44
CA ARG A 662 5.37 -1.51 32.22
C ARG A 662 4.45 -0.72 33.13
N HIS A 663 4.98 0.22 33.91
CA HIS A 663 4.16 1.10 34.76
C HIS A 663 3.12 1.90 33.96
N TYR A 664 3.49 2.43 32.80
CA TYR A 664 2.55 3.17 31.95
C TYR A 664 1.44 2.28 31.37
N ILE A 665 1.78 1.07 30.92
CA ILE A 665 0.79 0.11 30.42
C ILE A 665 -0.21 -0.26 31.52
N ARG A 666 0.27 -0.53 32.74
CA ARG A 666 -0.59 -0.83 33.90
C ARG A 666 -1.46 0.35 34.30
N GLN A 667 -0.91 1.56 34.31
CA GLN A 667 -1.67 2.78 34.53
C GLN A 667 -2.84 2.90 33.53
N ARG A 668 -2.55 2.78 32.23
CA ARG A 668 -3.56 2.89 31.17
C ARG A 668 -4.60 1.79 31.21
N ALA A 669 -4.19 0.55 31.53
CA ALA A 669 -5.11 -0.56 31.73
C ALA A 669 -6.14 -0.23 32.82
N ARG A 670 -5.71 0.27 33.98
CA ARG A 670 -6.61 0.64 35.09
C ARG A 670 -7.47 1.87 34.81
N GLU A 671 -6.90 2.89 34.15
CA GLU A 671 -7.64 4.10 33.78
C GLU A 671 -8.77 3.85 32.77
N THR A 672 -8.64 2.78 31.96
CA THR A 672 -9.59 2.45 30.89
C THR A 672 -10.38 1.17 31.12
N ALA A 673 -10.14 0.48 32.24
CA ALA A 673 -10.95 -0.65 32.65
C ALA A 673 -12.41 -0.20 32.86
N PRO A 674 -13.41 -1.01 32.46
CA PRO A 674 -14.78 -0.77 32.84
C PRO A 674 -14.85 -0.63 34.36
N LYS A 675 -15.35 0.50 34.86
CA LYS A 675 -15.55 0.68 36.30
C LYS A 675 -16.59 -0.35 36.74
N ALA A 676 -16.28 -1.12 37.78
CA ALA A 676 -17.30 -1.94 38.42
C ALA A 676 -18.43 -1.00 38.88
N ASN A 677 -19.64 -1.26 38.39
CA ASN A 677 -20.85 -0.55 38.84
C ASN A 677 -21.13 -0.86 40.31
#